data_AF-A0A1T5L9T9-F1
#
_entry.id   AF-A0A1T5L9T9-F1
#
_cell.length_a   1.000
_cell.length_b   1.000
_cell.length_c   1.000
_cell.angle_alpha   90.00
_cell.angle_beta   90.00
_cell.angle_gamma   90.00
#
_symmetry.space_group_name_H-M   'P 1'
#
loop_
_entity.id
_entity.type
_entity.pdbx_description
1 polymer ?
#
loop_
_entity_poly.entity_id
_entity_poly.type
_entity_poly.pdbx_seq_one_letter_code
_entity_poly.pdbx_strand_id
1 'polypeptide(L)'
;MKLVKQVKLFFQEGSSDKVYEIDLCEAGEGYIVNFRYGRRGAALKDGTKTIFPVGLQEAEKVFDALEQEKRKKGYVAAGEAQVITSTESKVKPGTDKRKKAIIKILKTAVAGEEPEAWPLSRVIWRAGDLKITEAIPYSIKLTDSSDPFNIYSVIWSIGRCGTDNALPFLQDLQSKPLQPHTKQLLQEVLLKFSEGKDKEVLNQAIIQTLPLPFQKSIGERNYKLIEKQLREFLFELKTASNEYLIGIYQLSRQDPALHAVFMKVLEDIPLTINYFKYIRHIFKTAEMLEDYSTYGVIAKNVEKKPAGYRSNPWMGPDHKKNMAFSNKTKGYLTKRVLRFLRHYGEANESSYTEMASAILLAFDDTKDLTPPYHVSDISYQYNTETRRNIRQERVIHFDSYSNFQSFSTILYKNSPRYIQKETAWVCVAPYIPGDAAPSTREEAFPHLWDKAPDEIIQLLSFSKSLRVHEFAIKVFQANPGFENQVDMSHVLNFLQSAFVQTQQLGLALARKKYDRNIPDKLLLKAMLDNSLAEARAQAEQWIVEQKATLLSDTEFVTDLLKMKKSDAHAWLRGFLTTVTFTREQAEIIIAKTISHLVTMDIETDEDKRLVSQLSDTLVISFSGNLRNISLDIVKDLFRHQAEEIHTLAGKILMMHEVNAENLPEDFLQILLQSNNIHSRGIGIALLGRFPENALLAKKEILVSFCLSSLPDVRNAVKPLIFKLTKAYPSFGTELVDLFVPAFLMKESYEGLHDDLLHLLANELSESLSIIPKERSLLLLQSKFKAAQQMGLILLRKNIKEEELTISELVKLGSNPLQEVRVYTWNIFKKYPERVKADKEEALRITDSYWDDTRIFAFDYFRNTFSSSDWTTDLLIALCDTVREDVQDFGREMITKFFQAENGMEYLLKLSQHPNTKVQLFTTAYLEKYAADNYEIIQELKSYFITLLSQVNKGRVAKIRVMDFLRKESLKNEETAKIASDIFTRVSVSVAITERAECIAALRDIRTRYPAIQSPLVLKQYSDYVKE
;
A
#
# COMPACT_ATOMS: atom_id res chain seq x y z
N MET A 1 -54.93 -34.87 1.90
CA MET A 1 -55.55 -33.75 1.16
C MET A 1 -54.82 -33.57 -0.14
N LYS A 2 -55.52 -33.54 -1.27
CA LYS A 2 -54.91 -33.33 -2.60
C LYS A 2 -55.31 -31.95 -3.11
N LEU A 3 -54.35 -31.12 -3.52
CA LEU A 3 -54.65 -29.80 -4.06
C LEU A 3 -55.32 -29.95 -5.43
N VAL A 4 -56.49 -29.33 -5.59
CA VAL A 4 -57.30 -29.37 -6.82
C VAL A 4 -57.11 -28.09 -7.63
N LYS A 5 -57.16 -26.92 -6.98
CA LYS A 5 -57.03 -25.61 -7.61
C LYS A 5 -56.38 -24.63 -6.62
N GLN A 6 -55.43 -23.82 -7.07
CA GLN A 6 -54.80 -22.77 -6.26
C GLN A 6 -54.72 -21.47 -7.05
N VAL A 7 -54.98 -20.34 -6.39
CA VAL A 7 -54.70 -19.01 -6.93
C VAL A 7 -53.96 -18.17 -5.91
N LYS A 8 -52.90 -17.49 -6.37
CA LYS A 8 -52.11 -16.55 -5.57
C LYS A 8 -52.32 -15.14 -6.09
N LEU A 9 -52.88 -14.31 -5.24
CA LEU A 9 -53.23 -12.94 -5.53
C LEU A 9 -52.33 -11.97 -4.74
N PHE A 10 -51.97 -10.88 -5.38
CA PHE A 10 -50.97 -9.93 -4.93
C PHE A 10 -51.57 -8.53 -4.90
N PHE A 11 -51.38 -7.80 -3.80
CA PHE A 11 -51.83 -6.41 -3.68
C PHE A 11 -50.65 -5.53 -3.30
N GLN A 12 -50.39 -4.51 -4.12
CA GLN A 12 -49.30 -3.57 -3.87
C GLN A 12 -49.79 -2.14 -4.07
N GLU A 13 -50.01 -1.43 -2.96
CA GLU A 13 -50.36 -0.02 -2.94
C GLU A 13 -49.62 0.70 -1.80
N GLY A 14 -48.84 1.73 -2.15
CA GLY A 14 -47.98 2.44 -1.19
C GLY A 14 -46.98 1.51 -0.50
N SER A 15 -47.00 1.46 0.84
CA SER A 15 -46.14 0.58 1.65
C SER A 15 -46.76 -0.80 1.93
N SER A 16 -47.99 -1.05 1.49
CA SER A 16 -48.68 -2.32 1.68
C SER A 16 -48.36 -3.27 0.53
N ASP A 17 -47.63 -4.35 0.82
CA ASP A 17 -47.37 -5.45 -0.11
C ASP A 17 -47.89 -6.76 0.48
N LYS A 18 -49.06 -7.19 0.03
CA LYS A 18 -49.80 -8.31 0.61
C LYS A 18 -49.94 -9.44 -0.41
N VAL A 19 -49.83 -10.67 0.10
CA VAL A 19 -50.17 -11.90 -0.59
C VAL A 19 -51.43 -12.48 0.02
N TYR A 20 -52.30 -13.00 -0.84
CA TYR A 20 -53.47 -13.78 -0.49
C TYR A 20 -53.50 -15.01 -1.38
N GLU A 21 -53.37 -16.20 -0.81
CA GLU A 21 -53.45 -17.47 -1.54
C GLU A 21 -54.76 -18.17 -1.16
N ILE A 22 -55.43 -18.76 -2.14
CA ILE A 22 -56.66 -19.54 -1.95
C ILE A 22 -56.42 -20.92 -2.56
N ASP A 23 -56.71 -21.96 -1.79
CA ASP A 23 -56.46 -23.37 -2.11
C ASP A 23 -57.77 -24.15 -2.00
N LEU A 24 -58.21 -24.78 -3.09
CA LEU A 24 -59.26 -25.79 -3.11
C LEU A 24 -58.60 -27.17 -3.01
N CYS A 25 -58.87 -27.90 -1.93
CA CYS A 25 -58.26 -29.18 -1.64
C CYS A 25 -59.32 -30.28 -1.48
N GLU A 26 -59.07 -31.45 -2.05
CA GLU A 26 -59.83 -32.68 -1.82
C GLU A 26 -59.44 -33.30 -0.46
N ALA A 27 -60.44 -33.57 0.39
CA ALA A 27 -60.27 -34.05 1.75
C ALA A 27 -61.35 -35.10 2.09
N GLY A 28 -61.03 -36.38 1.91
CA GLY A 28 -61.98 -37.48 2.12
C GLY A 28 -62.97 -37.60 0.97
N GLU A 29 -64.27 -37.69 1.27
CA GLU A 29 -65.35 -37.74 0.25
C GLU A 29 -65.84 -36.34 -0.20
N GLY A 30 -65.13 -35.26 0.14
CA GLY A 30 -65.51 -33.89 -0.24
C GLY A 30 -64.31 -32.93 -0.40
N TYR A 31 -64.59 -31.64 -0.55
CA TYR A 31 -63.60 -30.59 -0.85
C TYR A 31 -63.66 -29.44 0.16
N ILE A 32 -62.50 -28.84 0.44
CA ILE A 32 -62.31 -27.75 1.40
C ILE A 32 -61.60 -26.58 0.71
N VAL A 33 -62.07 -25.35 0.95
CA VAL A 33 -61.43 -24.10 0.48
C VAL A 33 -60.68 -23.43 1.63
N ASN A 34 -59.36 -23.51 1.57
CA ASN A 34 -58.44 -22.85 2.50
C ASN A 34 -57.90 -21.54 1.89
N PHE A 35 -57.50 -20.61 2.74
CA PHE A 35 -56.81 -19.40 2.31
C PHE A 35 -55.71 -19.03 3.28
N ARG A 36 -54.73 -18.27 2.80
CA ARG A 36 -53.64 -17.77 3.61
C ARG A 36 -53.25 -16.38 3.17
N TYR A 37 -53.03 -15.49 4.13
CA TYR A 37 -52.80 -14.08 3.82
C TYR A 37 -51.80 -13.42 4.75
N GLY A 38 -51.10 -12.43 4.21
CA GLY A 38 -50.05 -11.76 4.95
C GLY A 38 -49.25 -10.84 4.06
N ARG A 39 -48.18 -10.28 4.62
CA ARG A 39 -47.23 -9.49 3.82
C ARG A 39 -46.44 -10.44 2.92
N ARG A 40 -46.21 -10.07 1.65
CA ARG A 40 -45.43 -10.91 0.72
C ARG A 40 -44.03 -11.18 1.31
N GLY A 41 -43.65 -12.46 1.38
CA GLY A 41 -42.39 -12.90 1.97
C GLY A 41 -42.37 -13.02 3.51
N ALA A 42 -43.47 -12.74 4.21
CA ALA A 42 -43.64 -13.05 5.63
C ALA A 42 -44.43 -14.36 5.82
N ALA A 43 -44.39 -14.93 7.03
CA ALA A 43 -45.27 -16.04 7.39
C ALA A 43 -46.74 -15.63 7.20
N LEU A 44 -47.44 -16.35 6.33
CA LEU A 44 -48.85 -16.10 6.03
C LEU A 44 -49.71 -16.66 7.15
N LYS A 45 -50.81 -15.98 7.48
CA LYS A 45 -51.80 -16.49 8.43
C LYS A 45 -52.82 -17.33 7.67
N ASP A 46 -52.96 -18.58 8.07
CA ASP A 46 -53.88 -19.54 7.47
C ASP A 46 -55.31 -19.41 8.03
N GLY A 47 -56.29 -19.72 7.21
CA GLY A 47 -57.71 -19.81 7.57
C GLY A 47 -58.46 -20.72 6.59
N THR A 48 -59.65 -21.17 6.98
CA THR A 48 -60.52 -21.97 6.10
C THR A 48 -61.89 -21.31 5.95
N LYS A 49 -62.49 -21.39 4.76
CA LYS A 49 -63.86 -20.91 4.51
C LYS A 49 -64.92 -22.00 4.64
N THR A 50 -64.52 -23.26 4.54
CA THR A 50 -65.41 -24.43 4.66
C THR A 50 -64.87 -25.32 5.79
N ILE A 51 -65.49 -25.25 6.97
CA ILE A 51 -65.02 -25.95 8.17
C ILE A 51 -65.15 -27.48 8.03
N PHE A 52 -66.09 -27.95 7.20
CA PHE A 52 -66.27 -29.35 6.82
C PHE A 52 -66.17 -29.52 5.29
N PRO A 53 -65.75 -30.69 4.78
CA PRO A 53 -65.74 -30.97 3.34
C PRO A 53 -67.13 -30.83 2.71
N VAL A 54 -67.24 -30.07 1.63
CA VAL A 54 -68.49 -29.87 0.87
C VAL A 54 -68.36 -30.48 -0.54
N GLY A 55 -69.48 -30.62 -1.26
CA GLY A 55 -69.47 -31.13 -2.64
C GLY A 55 -68.68 -30.21 -3.59
N LEU A 56 -68.08 -30.77 -4.65
CA LEU A 56 -67.17 -30.05 -5.55
C LEU A 56 -67.77 -28.75 -6.12
N GLN A 57 -69.01 -28.79 -6.61
CA GLN A 57 -69.68 -27.61 -7.16
C GLN A 57 -69.87 -26.48 -6.14
N GLU A 58 -70.09 -26.83 -4.87
CA GLU A 58 -70.24 -25.85 -3.80
C GLU A 58 -68.88 -25.27 -3.40
N ALA A 59 -67.85 -26.12 -3.34
CA ALA A 59 -66.48 -25.69 -3.05
C ALA A 59 -65.91 -24.77 -4.15
N GLU A 60 -66.17 -25.05 -5.43
CA GLU A 60 -65.78 -24.21 -6.57
C GLU A 60 -66.48 -22.84 -6.51
N LYS A 61 -67.78 -22.79 -6.20
CA LYS A 61 -68.50 -21.51 -6.00
C LYS A 61 -67.89 -20.67 -4.88
N VAL A 62 -67.53 -21.30 -3.75
CA VAL A 62 -66.90 -20.62 -2.62
C VAL A 62 -65.49 -20.12 -2.98
N PHE A 63 -64.72 -20.91 -3.73
CA PHE A 63 -63.39 -20.54 -4.22
C PHE A 63 -63.47 -19.32 -5.15
N ASP A 64 -64.31 -19.37 -6.19
CA ASP A 64 -64.41 -18.32 -7.20
C ASP A 64 -65.00 -17.02 -6.61
N ALA A 65 -65.95 -17.11 -5.68
CA ALA A 65 -66.49 -15.96 -4.96
C ALA A 65 -65.42 -15.26 -4.11
N LEU A 66 -64.54 -16.03 -3.43
CA LEU A 66 -63.46 -15.48 -2.62
C LEU A 66 -62.38 -14.83 -3.51
N GLU A 67 -62.06 -15.42 -4.66
CA GLU A 67 -61.13 -14.82 -5.63
C GLU A 67 -61.66 -13.48 -6.15
N GLN A 68 -62.92 -13.41 -6.61
CA GLN A 68 -63.51 -12.18 -7.10
C GLN A 68 -63.62 -11.09 -6.03
N GLU A 69 -63.90 -11.45 -4.77
CA GLU A 69 -63.91 -10.50 -3.66
C GLU A 69 -62.55 -9.82 -3.47
N LYS A 70 -61.44 -10.56 -3.62
CA LYS A 70 -60.09 -10.00 -3.49
C LYS A 70 -59.66 -9.20 -4.73
N ARG A 71 -60.06 -9.62 -5.93
CA ARG A 71 -59.84 -8.83 -7.15
C ARG A 71 -60.56 -7.48 -7.12
N LYS A 72 -61.81 -7.41 -6.61
CA LYS A 72 -62.51 -6.13 -6.37
C LYS A 72 -61.81 -5.22 -5.35
N LYS A 73 -61.02 -5.81 -4.44
CA LYS A 73 -60.18 -5.09 -3.45
C LYS A 73 -58.78 -4.77 -3.98
N GLY A 74 -58.53 -4.94 -5.29
CA GLY A 74 -57.31 -4.52 -5.98
C GLY A 74 -56.18 -5.56 -6.07
N TYR A 75 -56.43 -6.83 -5.73
CA TYR A 75 -55.42 -7.89 -5.83
C TYR A 75 -55.35 -8.46 -7.26
N VAL A 76 -54.15 -8.76 -7.76
CA VAL A 76 -53.86 -9.29 -9.12
C VAL A 76 -53.06 -10.60 -9.08
N ALA A 77 -53.19 -11.49 -10.05
CA ALA A 77 -52.49 -12.79 -10.04
C ALA A 77 -51.05 -12.68 -10.60
N ALA A 78 -50.16 -13.61 -10.20
CA ALA A 78 -48.78 -13.65 -10.73
C ALA A 78 -48.78 -13.95 -12.24
N GLY A 79 -48.11 -13.10 -13.03
CA GLY A 79 -47.99 -13.23 -14.49
C GLY A 79 -48.93 -12.31 -15.28
N GLU A 80 -49.93 -11.69 -14.63
CA GLU A 80 -50.65 -10.56 -15.20
C GLU A 80 -49.78 -9.32 -15.00
N ALA A 81 -49.30 -8.73 -16.12
CA ALA A 81 -48.48 -7.53 -16.07
C ALA A 81 -49.23 -6.45 -15.27
N GLN A 82 -48.65 -6.02 -14.14
CA GLN A 82 -48.91 -4.66 -13.68
C GLN A 82 -48.40 -3.78 -14.80
N VAL A 83 -49.34 -3.26 -15.60
CA VAL A 83 -49.12 -2.12 -16.46
C VAL A 83 -48.75 -0.99 -15.52
N ILE A 84 -47.46 -0.86 -15.20
CA ILE A 84 -46.88 0.41 -14.82
C ILE A 84 -46.89 1.21 -16.12
N THR A 85 -48.08 1.69 -16.47
CA THR A 85 -48.20 2.87 -17.28
C THR A 85 -47.40 3.91 -16.52
N SER A 86 -46.22 4.21 -17.05
CA SER A 86 -45.63 5.52 -16.95
C SER A 86 -46.74 6.51 -17.29
N THR A 87 -47.50 6.92 -16.28
CA THR A 87 -48.21 8.18 -16.35
C THR A 87 -47.09 9.20 -16.49
N GLU A 88 -46.87 9.62 -17.74
CA GLU A 88 -46.45 10.97 -18.04
C GLU A 88 -47.05 11.84 -16.94
N SER A 89 -46.19 12.45 -16.13
CA SER A 89 -46.63 13.54 -15.28
C SER A 89 -47.04 14.66 -16.23
N LYS A 90 -48.31 14.60 -16.67
CA LYS A 90 -49.05 15.80 -17.06
C LYS A 90 -48.79 16.77 -15.92
N VAL A 91 -48.07 17.83 -16.25
CA VAL A 91 -47.76 18.97 -15.40
C VAL A 91 -48.98 19.24 -14.54
N LYS A 92 -48.93 18.86 -13.25
CA LYS A 92 -50.04 19.15 -12.36
C LYS A 92 -50.14 20.68 -12.29
N PRO A 93 -51.31 21.29 -12.54
CA PRO A 93 -51.53 22.74 -12.43
C PRO A 93 -51.56 23.21 -10.96
N GLY A 94 -50.67 22.66 -10.12
CA GLY A 94 -50.71 22.73 -8.67
C GLY A 94 -49.93 23.90 -8.07
N THR A 95 -48.86 24.37 -8.73
CA THR A 95 -48.09 25.56 -8.31
C THR A 95 -48.97 26.81 -8.34
N ASP A 96 -49.75 26.99 -9.41
CA ASP A 96 -50.66 28.14 -9.54
C ASP A 96 -51.84 28.10 -8.55
N LYS A 97 -52.41 26.92 -8.27
CA LYS A 97 -53.46 26.77 -7.23
C LYS A 97 -52.93 27.08 -5.81
N ARG A 98 -51.73 26.59 -5.47
CA ARG A 98 -51.11 26.86 -4.16
C ARG A 98 -50.72 28.32 -4.02
N LYS A 99 -50.17 28.92 -5.07
CA LYS A 99 -49.86 30.36 -5.14
C LYS A 99 -51.12 31.20 -4.87
N LYS A 100 -52.20 30.90 -5.59
CA LYS A 100 -53.51 31.57 -5.41
C LYS A 100 -54.04 31.43 -3.98
N ALA A 101 -53.93 30.25 -3.37
CA ALA A 101 -54.37 30.02 -2.00
C ALA A 101 -53.57 30.84 -0.98
N ILE A 102 -52.23 30.87 -1.10
CA ILE A 102 -51.35 31.65 -0.22
C ILE A 102 -51.66 33.15 -0.34
N ILE A 103 -51.78 33.66 -1.57
CA ILE A 103 -52.14 35.07 -1.80
C ILE A 103 -53.52 35.40 -1.23
N LYS A 104 -54.50 34.50 -1.37
CA LYS A 104 -55.83 34.69 -0.77
C LYS A 104 -55.73 34.83 0.75
N ILE A 105 -55.04 33.90 1.42
CA ILE A 105 -54.88 33.94 2.88
C ILE A 105 -54.22 35.25 3.34
N LEU A 106 -53.15 35.68 2.66
CA LEU A 106 -52.46 36.93 3.00
C LEU A 106 -53.33 38.17 2.78
N LYS A 107 -54.15 38.20 1.71
CA LYS A 107 -55.10 39.29 1.47
C LYS A 107 -56.17 39.37 2.54
N THR A 108 -56.74 38.22 2.93
CA THR A 108 -57.78 38.16 3.96
C THR A 108 -57.22 38.55 5.33
N ALA A 109 -55.98 38.14 5.65
CA ALA A 109 -55.29 38.56 6.86
C ALA A 109 -55.06 40.09 6.90
N VAL A 110 -54.70 40.72 5.77
CA VAL A 110 -54.59 42.19 5.69
C VAL A 110 -55.93 42.88 5.94
N ALA A 111 -57.05 42.23 5.62
CA ALA A 111 -58.40 42.73 5.88
C ALA A 111 -58.88 42.49 7.33
N GLY A 112 -58.06 41.87 8.20
CA GLY A 112 -58.35 41.67 9.62
C GLY A 112 -58.92 40.31 10.01
N GLU A 113 -59.00 39.34 9.08
CA GLU A 113 -59.47 37.99 9.38
C GLU A 113 -58.30 37.05 9.74
N GLU A 114 -58.42 36.28 10.83
CA GLU A 114 -57.37 35.32 11.21
C GLU A 114 -57.39 34.05 10.33
N PRO A 115 -56.22 33.54 9.89
CA PRO A 115 -56.16 32.31 9.11
C PRO A 115 -56.53 31.07 9.93
N GLU A 116 -57.62 30.37 9.55
CA GLU A 116 -58.23 29.24 10.29
C GLU A 116 -57.33 28.03 10.58
N ALA A 117 -56.17 27.89 9.93
CA ALA A 117 -55.38 26.65 10.02
C ALA A 117 -53.87 26.83 10.17
N TRP A 118 -53.29 27.97 9.78
CA TRP A 118 -51.84 28.13 9.67
C TRP A 118 -51.40 29.46 10.30
N PRO A 119 -50.41 29.45 11.20
CA PRO A 119 -49.80 30.69 11.70
C PRO A 119 -49.32 31.55 10.54
N LEU A 120 -49.57 32.86 10.61
CA LEU A 120 -49.25 33.79 9.52
C LEU A 120 -47.77 33.74 9.11
N SER A 121 -46.87 33.61 10.09
CA SER A 121 -45.43 33.39 9.88
C SER A 121 -45.13 32.17 8.99
N ARG A 122 -45.90 31.08 9.11
CA ARG A 122 -45.76 29.88 8.26
C ARG A 122 -46.30 30.10 6.85
N VAL A 123 -47.38 30.86 6.70
CA VAL A 123 -47.92 31.23 5.38
C VAL A 123 -46.92 32.11 4.64
N ILE A 124 -46.37 33.13 5.31
CA ILE A 124 -45.34 34.02 4.77
C ILE A 124 -44.09 33.22 4.40
N TRP A 125 -43.58 32.37 5.31
CA TRP A 125 -42.44 31.48 5.02
C TRP A 125 -42.69 30.63 3.76
N ARG A 126 -43.89 30.06 3.63
CA ARG A 126 -44.23 29.24 2.47
C ARG A 126 -44.30 30.06 1.17
N ALA A 127 -44.65 31.35 1.25
CA ALA A 127 -44.59 32.26 0.11
C ALA A 127 -43.15 32.47 -0.37
N GLY A 128 -42.20 32.67 0.55
CA GLY A 128 -40.77 32.72 0.23
C GLY A 128 -40.23 31.41 -0.35
N ASP A 129 -40.62 30.27 0.23
CA ASP A 129 -40.22 28.93 -0.21
C ASP A 129 -40.69 28.61 -1.64
N LEU A 130 -41.85 29.15 -2.05
CA LEU A 130 -42.43 29.00 -3.39
C LEU A 130 -42.13 30.20 -4.31
N LYS A 131 -41.22 31.09 -3.92
CA LYS A 131 -40.81 32.29 -4.65
C LYS A 131 -41.97 33.19 -5.13
N ILE A 132 -43.00 33.37 -4.29
CA ILE A 132 -44.20 34.14 -4.67
C ILE A 132 -43.96 35.64 -4.44
N THR A 133 -43.45 36.36 -5.44
CA THR A 133 -43.17 37.80 -5.35
C THR A 133 -44.41 38.64 -5.05
N GLU A 134 -45.60 38.25 -5.54
CA GLU A 134 -46.86 38.97 -5.28
C GLU A 134 -47.29 38.94 -3.81
N ALA A 135 -46.71 38.04 -2.99
CA ALA A 135 -47.00 37.96 -1.56
C ALA A 135 -46.34 39.10 -0.77
N ILE A 136 -45.24 39.64 -1.27
CA ILE A 136 -44.35 40.55 -0.52
C ILE A 136 -45.07 41.82 -0.02
N PRO A 137 -45.87 42.55 -0.82
CA PRO A 137 -46.58 43.72 -0.32
C PRO A 137 -47.54 43.41 0.83
N TYR A 138 -48.17 42.22 0.81
CA TYR A 138 -49.06 41.78 1.89
C TYR A 138 -48.26 41.34 3.12
N SER A 139 -47.15 40.63 2.93
CA SER A 139 -46.25 40.24 4.02
C SER A 139 -45.69 41.45 4.76
N ILE A 140 -45.31 42.52 4.04
CA ILE A 140 -44.84 43.78 4.65
C ILE A 140 -45.93 44.40 5.52
N LYS A 141 -47.18 44.49 5.03
CA LYS A 141 -48.32 45.05 5.79
C LYS A 141 -48.67 44.24 7.03
N LEU A 142 -48.40 42.94 7.00
CA LEU A 142 -48.67 41.99 8.08
C LEU A 142 -47.48 41.79 9.03
N THR A 143 -46.47 42.65 8.92
CA THR A 143 -45.29 42.57 9.77
C THR A 143 -45.63 42.97 11.19
N ASP A 144 -45.33 42.08 12.13
CA ASP A 144 -45.31 42.38 13.55
C ASP A 144 -43.85 42.29 14.05
N SER A 145 -43.24 43.44 14.33
CA SER A 145 -41.86 43.50 14.86
C SER A 145 -41.73 42.97 16.28
N SER A 146 -42.85 42.81 17.02
CA SER A 146 -42.86 42.24 18.36
C SER A 146 -42.90 40.71 18.37
N ASP A 147 -43.40 40.07 17.29
CA ASP A 147 -43.35 38.62 17.08
C ASP A 147 -42.07 38.21 16.32
N PRO A 148 -41.09 37.56 17.00
CA PRO A 148 -39.83 37.16 16.38
C PRO A 148 -39.99 36.21 15.19
N PHE A 149 -41.04 35.38 15.18
CA PHE A 149 -41.27 34.43 14.08
C PHE A 149 -41.89 35.10 12.86
N ASN A 150 -42.79 36.06 13.07
CA ASN A 150 -43.37 36.85 11.99
C ASN A 150 -42.28 37.67 11.28
N ILE A 151 -41.57 38.53 12.02
CA ILE A 151 -40.55 39.40 11.44
C ILE A 151 -39.43 38.62 10.73
N TYR A 152 -38.98 37.50 11.31
CA TYR A 152 -37.98 36.64 10.67
C TYR A 152 -38.50 36.04 9.37
N SER A 153 -39.76 35.58 9.35
CA SER A 153 -40.37 34.98 8.16
C SER A 153 -40.59 36.02 7.06
N VAL A 154 -40.95 37.27 7.42
CA VAL A 154 -41.08 38.38 6.47
C VAL A 154 -39.73 38.70 5.84
N ILE A 155 -38.69 38.98 6.65
CA ILE A 155 -37.36 39.32 6.14
C ILE A 155 -36.80 38.16 5.29
N TRP A 156 -36.93 36.91 5.74
CA TRP A 156 -36.46 35.76 4.98
C TRP A 156 -37.18 35.62 3.64
N SER A 157 -38.51 35.83 3.62
CA SER A 157 -39.29 35.74 2.38
C SER A 157 -38.95 36.87 1.41
N ILE A 158 -38.71 38.08 1.92
CA ILE A 158 -38.16 39.18 1.11
C ILE A 158 -36.78 38.80 0.56
N GLY A 159 -35.91 38.19 1.36
CA GLY A 159 -34.63 37.68 0.89
C GLY A 159 -34.74 36.61 -0.21
N ARG A 160 -35.78 35.78 -0.20
CA ARG A 160 -36.04 34.76 -1.23
C ARG A 160 -36.62 35.32 -2.53
N CYS A 161 -37.68 36.12 -2.44
CA CYS A 161 -38.48 36.52 -3.61
C CYS A 161 -38.94 37.98 -3.61
N GLY A 162 -38.37 38.81 -2.74
CA GLY A 162 -38.52 40.26 -2.76
C GLY A 162 -37.83 40.92 -3.96
N THR A 163 -38.17 42.19 -4.15
CA THR A 163 -37.58 43.11 -5.13
C THR A 163 -37.12 44.37 -4.40
N ASP A 164 -36.39 45.26 -5.09
CA ASP A 164 -35.84 46.50 -4.53
C ASP A 164 -36.90 47.42 -3.89
N ASN A 165 -38.17 47.25 -4.27
CA ASN A 165 -39.32 47.91 -3.65
C ASN A 165 -39.47 47.62 -2.14
N ALA A 166 -38.87 46.54 -1.63
CA ALA A 166 -38.86 46.22 -0.20
C ALA A 166 -37.75 46.95 0.58
N LEU A 167 -36.80 47.62 -0.11
CA LEU A 167 -35.63 48.24 0.53
C LEU A 167 -35.99 49.32 1.56
N PRO A 168 -36.95 50.24 1.34
CA PRO A 168 -37.33 51.23 2.35
C PRO A 168 -37.85 50.60 3.64
N PHE A 169 -38.61 49.50 3.53
CA PHE A 169 -39.09 48.74 4.68
C PHE A 169 -37.92 48.07 5.43
N LEU A 170 -36.97 47.48 4.72
CA LEU A 170 -35.80 46.86 5.34
C LEU A 170 -34.90 47.88 6.04
N GLN A 171 -34.77 49.09 5.49
CA GLN A 171 -34.01 50.18 6.11
C GLN A 171 -34.68 50.70 7.39
N ASP A 172 -36.01 50.85 7.40
CA ASP A 172 -36.79 51.20 8.62
C ASP A 172 -36.54 50.20 9.75
N LEU A 173 -36.48 48.90 9.43
CA LEU A 173 -36.22 47.83 10.40
C LEU A 173 -34.84 47.91 11.08
N GLN A 174 -33.84 48.58 10.49
CA GLN A 174 -32.50 48.68 11.10
C GLN A 174 -32.54 49.44 12.44
N SER A 175 -33.50 50.36 12.60
CA SER A 175 -33.68 51.18 13.81
C SER A 175 -34.46 50.46 14.92
N LYS A 176 -35.07 49.30 14.65
CA LYS A 176 -35.95 48.59 15.57
C LYS A 176 -35.19 47.58 16.46
N PRO A 177 -35.68 47.30 17.68
CA PRO A 177 -35.08 46.30 18.56
C PRO A 177 -35.36 44.88 18.06
N LEU A 178 -34.44 44.31 17.27
CA LEU A 178 -34.54 42.95 16.72
C LEU A 178 -33.64 41.95 17.46
N GLN A 179 -34.05 40.68 17.49
CA GLN A 179 -33.20 39.61 18.01
C GLN A 179 -31.92 39.45 17.16
N PRO A 180 -30.76 39.05 17.74
CA PRO A 180 -29.47 39.05 17.04
C PRO A 180 -29.47 38.30 15.71
N HIS A 181 -30.10 37.12 15.65
CA HIS A 181 -30.16 36.32 14.40
C HIS A 181 -31.08 36.94 13.34
N THR A 182 -32.11 37.68 13.76
CA THR A 182 -32.99 38.45 12.87
C THR A 182 -32.26 39.68 12.33
N LYS A 183 -31.44 40.34 13.17
CA LYS A 183 -30.58 41.45 12.74
C LYS A 183 -29.53 41.00 11.73
N GLN A 184 -28.90 39.85 11.95
CA GLN A 184 -27.98 39.25 10.97
C GLN A 184 -28.71 38.94 9.66
N LEU A 185 -29.87 38.30 9.70
CA LEU A 185 -30.67 38.04 8.49
C LEU A 185 -31.05 39.34 7.77
N LEU A 186 -31.44 40.40 8.50
CA LEU A 186 -31.74 41.70 7.92
C LEU A 186 -30.53 42.28 7.18
N GLN A 187 -29.33 42.21 7.77
CA GLN A 187 -28.10 42.64 7.11
C GLN A 187 -27.83 41.86 5.82
N GLU A 188 -28.07 40.54 5.81
CA GLU A 188 -27.92 39.72 4.61
C GLU A 188 -28.86 40.14 3.47
N VAL A 189 -30.11 40.43 3.81
CA VAL A 189 -31.12 40.84 2.83
C VAL A 189 -30.87 42.27 2.34
N LEU A 190 -30.44 43.18 3.22
CA LEU A 190 -30.02 44.53 2.82
C LEU A 190 -28.82 44.49 1.87
N LEU A 191 -27.80 43.68 2.17
CA LEU A 191 -26.64 43.53 1.31
C LEU A 191 -27.01 42.98 -0.07
N LYS A 192 -27.99 42.05 -0.12
CA LYS A 192 -28.51 41.50 -1.39
C LYS A 192 -29.10 42.60 -2.28
N PHE A 193 -29.92 43.49 -1.72
CA PHE A 193 -30.65 44.52 -2.48
C PHE A 193 -29.90 45.87 -2.61
N SER A 194 -28.79 46.05 -1.90
CA SER A 194 -27.97 47.26 -2.04
C SER A 194 -27.17 47.29 -3.35
N GLU A 195 -27.10 48.44 -4.00
CA GLU A 195 -26.33 48.68 -5.22
C GLU A 195 -25.47 49.96 -5.11
N GLY A 196 -24.49 50.10 -6.01
CA GLY A 196 -23.64 51.28 -6.11
C GLY A 196 -22.97 51.67 -4.79
N LYS A 197 -23.03 52.96 -4.45
CA LYS A 197 -22.38 53.54 -3.25
C LYS A 197 -22.90 52.94 -1.94
N ASP A 198 -24.19 52.60 -1.85
CA ASP A 198 -24.77 52.04 -0.62
C ASP A 198 -24.16 50.66 -0.32
N LYS A 199 -23.92 49.87 -1.38
CA LYS A 199 -23.25 48.58 -1.27
C LYS A 199 -21.79 48.71 -0.88
N GLU A 200 -21.07 49.69 -1.42
CA GLU A 200 -19.69 49.99 -1.04
C GLU A 200 -19.57 50.37 0.44
N VAL A 201 -20.50 51.20 0.95
CA VAL A 201 -20.56 51.58 2.37
C VAL A 201 -20.80 50.35 3.26
N LEU A 202 -21.72 49.46 2.86
CA LEU A 202 -21.97 48.21 3.60
C LEU A 202 -20.77 47.27 3.58
N ASN A 203 -20.11 47.09 2.43
CA ASN A 203 -18.89 46.29 2.31
C ASN A 203 -17.77 46.84 3.19
N GLN A 204 -17.58 48.17 3.20
CA GLN A 204 -16.58 48.81 4.04
C GLN A 204 -16.89 48.66 5.53
N ALA A 205 -18.17 48.75 5.91
CA ALA A 205 -18.60 48.45 7.27
C ALA A 205 -18.30 47.00 7.65
N ILE A 206 -18.52 46.03 6.75
CA ILE A 206 -18.16 44.62 6.97
C ILE A 206 -16.64 44.48 7.16
N ILE A 207 -15.82 45.08 6.28
CA ILE A 207 -14.35 45.05 6.38
C ILE A 207 -13.89 45.56 7.75
N GLN A 208 -14.46 46.67 8.24
CA GLN A 208 -14.13 47.23 9.56
C GLN A 208 -14.45 46.29 10.73
N THR A 209 -15.36 45.33 10.57
CA THR A 209 -15.64 44.31 11.60
C THR A 209 -14.65 43.14 11.60
N LEU A 210 -13.84 42.97 10.55
CA LEU A 210 -12.88 41.88 10.45
C LEU A 210 -11.62 42.16 11.27
N PRO A 211 -10.91 41.13 11.77
CA PRO A 211 -9.58 41.28 12.37
C PRO A 211 -8.60 42.03 11.44
N LEU A 212 -7.74 42.87 12.02
CA LEU A 212 -6.77 43.73 11.28
C LEU A 212 -5.99 43.00 10.17
N PRO A 213 -5.51 41.75 10.35
CA PRO A 213 -4.81 41.03 9.28
C PRO A 213 -5.65 40.84 8.01
N PHE A 214 -6.96 40.59 8.15
CA PHE A 214 -7.87 40.42 7.02
C PHE A 214 -8.23 41.75 6.35
N GLN A 215 -8.35 42.84 7.11
CA GLN A 215 -8.62 44.17 6.54
C GLN A 215 -7.55 44.55 5.51
N LYS A 216 -6.28 44.36 5.89
CA LYS A 216 -5.14 44.66 5.02
C LYS A 216 -5.12 43.75 3.79
N SER A 217 -5.19 42.43 3.99
CA SER A 217 -5.05 41.47 2.89
C SER A 217 -6.22 41.52 1.90
N ILE A 218 -7.44 41.83 2.36
CA ILE A 218 -8.61 42.10 1.48
C ILE A 218 -8.42 43.39 0.70
N GLY A 219 -7.97 44.48 1.35
CA GLY A 219 -7.69 45.75 0.67
C GLY A 219 -6.62 45.62 -0.42
N GLU A 220 -5.59 44.80 -0.19
CA GLU A 220 -4.52 44.49 -1.15
C GLU A 220 -4.89 43.41 -2.17
N ARG A 221 -6.07 42.78 -2.07
CA ARG A 221 -6.50 41.61 -2.85
C ARG A 221 -5.48 40.46 -2.86
N ASN A 222 -4.82 40.25 -1.73
CA ASN A 222 -3.81 39.20 -1.57
C ASN A 222 -4.45 37.86 -1.15
N TYR A 223 -5.07 37.17 -2.11
CA TYR A 223 -5.84 35.95 -1.87
C TYR A 223 -5.03 34.80 -1.23
N LYS A 224 -3.75 34.64 -1.61
CA LYS A 224 -2.85 33.64 -0.99
C LYS A 224 -2.63 33.93 0.49
N LEU A 225 -2.43 35.20 0.85
CA LEU A 225 -2.29 35.60 2.25
C LEU A 225 -3.60 35.43 3.03
N ILE A 226 -4.75 35.74 2.42
CA ILE A 226 -6.08 35.52 3.04
C ILE A 226 -6.28 34.04 3.36
N GLU A 227 -5.95 33.13 2.42
CA GLU A 227 -6.06 31.67 2.66
C GLU A 227 -5.20 31.24 3.85
N LYS A 228 -3.94 31.70 3.90
CA LYS A 228 -3.02 31.40 5.00
C LYS A 228 -3.56 31.92 6.34
N GLN A 229 -3.98 33.18 6.39
CA GLN A 229 -4.52 33.82 7.61
C GLN A 229 -5.80 33.12 8.09
N LEU A 230 -6.69 32.73 7.17
CA LEU A 230 -7.90 31.98 7.50
C LEU A 230 -7.55 30.65 8.18
N ARG A 231 -6.61 29.88 7.61
CA ARG A 231 -6.17 28.60 8.16
C ARG A 231 -5.52 28.78 9.54
N GLU A 232 -4.65 29.78 9.69
CA GLU A 232 -3.99 30.11 10.96
C GLU A 232 -5.02 30.46 12.05
N PHE A 233 -5.97 31.37 11.77
CA PHE A 233 -6.98 31.79 12.73
C PHE A 233 -7.91 30.63 13.15
N LEU A 234 -8.33 29.81 12.19
CA LEU A 234 -9.25 28.71 12.44
C LEU A 234 -8.58 27.53 13.14
N PHE A 235 -7.41 27.10 12.68
CA PHE A 235 -6.85 25.80 13.05
C PHE A 235 -5.64 25.87 13.98
N GLU A 236 -4.84 26.93 13.90
CA GLU A 236 -3.62 27.11 14.71
C GLU A 236 -3.93 27.92 15.98
N LEU A 237 -4.41 29.15 15.83
CA LEU A 237 -4.74 30.05 16.93
C LEU A 237 -6.04 29.66 17.65
N LYS A 238 -6.97 29.00 16.94
CA LYS A 238 -8.28 28.55 17.45
C LYS A 238 -9.02 29.66 18.20
N THR A 239 -9.24 30.78 17.51
CA THR A 239 -9.86 31.98 18.08
C THR A 239 -11.17 31.70 18.82
N ALA A 240 -11.44 32.43 19.90
CA ALA A 240 -12.64 32.25 20.73
C ALA A 240 -13.96 32.52 19.96
N SER A 241 -13.92 33.36 18.93
CA SER A 241 -15.05 33.69 18.05
C SER A 241 -14.60 33.58 16.59
N ASN A 242 -15.41 32.91 15.76
CA ASN A 242 -15.19 32.74 14.32
C ASN A 242 -16.20 33.55 13.48
N GLU A 243 -16.67 34.68 14.01
CA GLU A 243 -17.67 35.54 13.36
C GLU A 243 -17.18 36.17 12.06
N TYR A 244 -15.86 36.35 11.92
CA TYR A 244 -15.23 36.80 10.69
C TYR A 244 -15.56 35.92 9.47
N LEU A 245 -15.92 34.64 9.66
CA LEU A 245 -16.39 33.77 8.58
C LEU A 245 -17.64 34.31 7.89
N ILE A 246 -18.55 34.95 8.63
CA ILE A 246 -19.77 35.55 8.07
C ILE A 246 -19.39 36.74 7.19
N GLY A 247 -18.53 37.64 7.68
CA GLY A 247 -18.07 38.80 6.91
C GLY A 247 -17.29 38.41 5.66
N ILE A 248 -16.41 37.41 5.75
CA ILE A 248 -15.66 36.91 4.59
C ILE A 248 -16.61 36.28 3.55
N TYR A 249 -17.60 35.49 3.99
CA TYR A 249 -18.64 34.96 3.09
C TYR A 249 -19.49 36.06 2.45
N GLN A 250 -19.80 37.14 3.17
CA GLN A 250 -20.54 38.27 2.60
C GLN A 250 -19.73 38.98 1.51
N LEU A 251 -18.45 39.25 1.76
CA LEU A 251 -17.55 39.91 0.82
C LEU A 251 -17.24 39.02 -0.40
N SER A 252 -17.19 37.70 -0.22
CA SER A 252 -16.88 36.77 -1.31
C SER A 252 -17.95 36.72 -2.41
N ARG A 253 -19.19 37.14 -2.13
CA ARG A 253 -20.30 37.09 -3.11
C ARG A 253 -20.08 37.90 -4.37
N GLN A 254 -19.19 38.88 -4.33
CA GLN A 254 -18.86 39.76 -5.46
C GLN A 254 -17.39 39.63 -5.89
N ASP A 255 -16.64 38.77 -5.22
CA ASP A 255 -15.23 38.52 -5.51
C ASP A 255 -15.04 37.01 -5.73
N PRO A 256 -15.09 36.54 -6.99
CA PRO A 256 -14.92 35.13 -7.32
C PRO A 256 -13.61 34.52 -6.80
N ALA A 257 -12.53 35.30 -6.72
CA ALA A 257 -11.24 34.84 -6.23
C ALA A 257 -11.26 34.66 -4.70
N LEU A 258 -11.88 35.60 -3.97
CA LEU A 258 -12.13 35.45 -2.53
C LEU A 258 -13.08 34.29 -2.25
N HIS A 259 -14.10 34.08 -3.09
CA HIS A 259 -15.02 32.96 -2.98
C HIS A 259 -14.31 31.62 -3.14
N ALA A 260 -13.43 31.50 -4.14
CA ALA A 260 -12.62 30.30 -4.32
C ALA A 260 -11.76 29.98 -3.07
N VAL A 261 -11.14 31.00 -2.46
CA VAL A 261 -10.39 30.84 -1.20
C VAL A 261 -11.30 30.41 -0.05
N PHE A 262 -12.44 31.07 0.11
CA PHE A 262 -13.41 30.75 1.15
C PHE A 262 -13.90 29.30 1.02
N MET A 263 -14.24 28.87 -0.19
CA MET A 263 -14.72 27.51 -0.48
C MET A 263 -13.68 26.43 -0.15
N LYS A 264 -12.39 26.67 -0.44
CA LYS A 264 -11.30 25.75 -0.05
C LYS A 264 -11.21 25.58 1.46
N VAL A 265 -11.30 26.66 2.22
CA VAL A 265 -11.21 26.62 3.68
C VAL A 265 -12.48 26.02 4.30
N LEU A 266 -13.66 26.33 3.74
CA LEU A 266 -14.96 25.88 4.20
C LEU A 266 -15.08 24.34 4.25
N GLU A 267 -14.44 23.65 3.30
CA GLU A 267 -14.38 22.18 3.26
C GLU A 267 -13.84 21.59 4.58
N ASP A 268 -12.82 22.22 5.15
CA ASP A 268 -12.07 21.71 6.30
C ASP A 268 -12.77 22.02 7.65
N ILE A 269 -13.66 23.02 7.72
CA ILE A 269 -14.21 23.53 9.00
C ILE A 269 -15.02 22.48 9.78
N PRO A 270 -14.64 22.12 11.02
CA PRO A 270 -15.36 21.11 11.80
C PRO A 270 -16.76 21.59 12.22
N LEU A 271 -17.71 20.66 12.39
CA LEU A 271 -19.05 20.97 12.88
C LEU A 271 -19.15 20.83 14.41
N THR A 272 -18.21 21.45 15.13
CA THR A 272 -18.12 21.40 16.60
C THR A 272 -18.48 22.77 17.22
N ILE A 273 -18.38 22.88 18.55
CA ILE A 273 -18.58 24.15 19.26
C ILE A 273 -17.62 25.22 18.70
N ASN A 274 -18.01 26.49 18.76
CA ASN A 274 -17.33 27.66 18.17
C ASN A 274 -17.28 27.71 16.62
N TYR A 275 -17.58 26.63 15.90
CA TYR A 275 -17.67 26.65 14.43
C TYR A 275 -19.10 26.56 13.93
N PHE A 276 -19.84 25.56 14.42
CA PHE A 276 -21.13 25.17 13.84
C PHE A 276 -22.19 26.29 13.85
N LYS A 277 -22.15 27.22 14.81
CA LYS A 277 -23.12 28.33 14.87
C LYS A 277 -23.00 29.25 13.64
N TYR A 278 -21.78 29.53 13.20
CA TYR A 278 -21.49 30.38 12.02
C TYR A 278 -21.75 29.60 10.73
N ILE A 279 -21.31 28.34 10.66
CA ILE A 279 -21.57 27.47 9.51
C ILE A 279 -23.07 27.26 9.28
N ARG A 280 -23.85 27.08 10.36
CA ARG A 280 -25.31 26.98 10.26
C ARG A 280 -25.97 28.28 9.80
N HIS A 281 -25.41 29.43 10.17
CA HIS A 281 -25.87 30.72 9.66
C HIS A 281 -25.62 30.80 8.15
N ILE A 282 -24.36 30.61 7.73
CA ILE A 282 -23.93 30.62 6.32
C ILE A 282 -24.74 29.60 5.50
N PHE A 283 -24.98 28.39 6.01
CA PHE A 283 -25.79 27.38 5.34
C PHE A 283 -27.21 27.85 5.02
N LYS A 284 -27.88 28.50 5.99
CA LYS A 284 -29.23 29.03 5.79
C LYS A 284 -29.25 30.26 4.89
N THR A 285 -28.21 31.09 4.97
CA THR A 285 -28.05 32.27 4.12
C THR A 285 -27.78 31.85 2.67
N ALA A 286 -26.89 30.89 2.44
CA ALA A 286 -26.62 30.30 1.12
C ALA A 286 -27.89 29.67 0.51
N GLU A 287 -28.69 28.96 1.30
CA GLU A 287 -30.00 28.44 0.87
C GLU A 287 -30.94 29.56 0.42
N MET A 288 -31.00 30.67 1.17
CA MET A 288 -31.88 31.79 0.87
C MET A 288 -31.44 32.55 -0.40
N LEU A 289 -30.13 32.75 -0.53
CA LEU A 289 -29.52 33.49 -1.62
C LEU A 289 -29.33 32.64 -2.89
N GLU A 290 -29.57 31.34 -2.81
CA GLU A 290 -29.33 30.39 -3.91
C GLU A 290 -27.85 30.28 -4.29
N ASP A 291 -26.95 30.53 -3.32
CA ASP A 291 -25.55 30.17 -3.44
C ASP A 291 -25.39 28.67 -3.21
N TYR A 292 -25.75 27.90 -4.23
CA TYR A 292 -25.71 26.45 -4.16
C TYR A 292 -24.30 25.90 -4.02
N SER A 293 -23.26 26.64 -4.44
CA SER A 293 -21.87 26.23 -4.30
C SER A 293 -21.48 26.11 -2.82
N THR A 294 -21.71 27.16 -2.02
CA THR A 294 -21.51 27.15 -0.57
C THR A 294 -22.44 26.15 0.10
N TYR A 295 -23.71 26.12 -0.31
CA TYR A 295 -24.68 25.19 0.24
C TYR A 295 -24.26 23.73 0.05
N GLY A 296 -23.77 23.37 -1.13
CA GLY A 296 -23.35 22.02 -1.50
C GLY A 296 -22.20 21.51 -0.64
N VAL A 297 -21.15 22.31 -0.44
CA VAL A 297 -20.02 21.96 0.44
C VAL A 297 -20.48 21.76 1.89
N ILE A 298 -21.35 22.64 2.40
CA ILE A 298 -21.86 22.47 3.78
C ILE A 298 -22.80 21.26 3.87
N ALA A 299 -23.65 21.01 2.87
CA ALA A 299 -24.53 19.85 2.82
C ALA A 299 -23.73 18.53 2.85
N LYS A 300 -22.66 18.44 2.02
CA LYS A 300 -21.69 17.34 2.09
C LYS A 300 -21.10 17.20 3.48
N ASN A 301 -20.62 18.29 4.07
CA ASN A 301 -19.99 18.27 5.39
C ASN A 301 -20.95 17.84 6.51
N VAL A 302 -22.23 18.20 6.42
CA VAL A 302 -23.27 17.73 7.36
C VAL A 302 -23.43 16.21 7.30
N GLU A 303 -23.39 15.61 6.11
CA GLU A 303 -23.50 14.17 5.94
C GLU A 303 -22.18 13.43 6.26
N LYS A 304 -21.04 13.98 5.84
CA LYS A 304 -19.69 13.42 6.06
C LYS A 304 -19.32 13.38 7.55
N LYS A 305 -19.45 14.51 8.24
CA LYS A 305 -18.90 14.65 9.61
C LYS A 305 -19.79 13.90 10.61
N PRO A 306 -19.21 13.18 11.59
CA PRO A 306 -19.99 12.54 12.63
C PRO A 306 -20.71 13.59 13.48
N ALA A 307 -21.83 13.21 14.08
CA ALA A 307 -22.48 14.07 15.06
C ALA A 307 -21.55 14.24 16.28
N GLY A 308 -21.44 15.46 16.80
CA GLY A 308 -20.63 15.74 17.98
C GLY A 308 -21.14 15.03 19.25
N TYR A 309 -22.43 14.68 19.27
CA TYR A 309 -23.04 13.88 20.34
C TYR A 309 -24.39 13.27 19.94
N ARG A 310 -24.81 12.25 20.70
CA ARG A 310 -26.16 11.67 20.60
C ARG A 310 -27.10 12.37 21.58
N SER A 311 -28.13 13.03 21.07
CA SER A 311 -29.15 13.69 21.87
C SER A 311 -30.08 12.66 22.53
N ASN A 312 -30.06 12.61 23.86
CA ASN A 312 -30.95 11.80 24.69
C ASN A 312 -31.94 12.72 25.45
N PRO A 313 -33.25 12.38 25.54
CA PRO A 313 -34.21 13.08 26.40
C PRO A 313 -33.75 13.36 27.83
N TRP A 314 -32.92 12.48 28.41
CA TRP A 314 -32.43 12.60 29.80
C TRP A 314 -31.24 13.56 29.98
N MET A 315 -30.73 14.19 28.92
CA MET A 315 -29.65 15.18 29.04
C MET A 315 -30.17 16.54 29.52
N GLY A 316 -29.70 16.97 30.69
CA GLY A 316 -30.01 18.28 31.28
C GLY A 316 -29.52 19.48 30.45
N PRO A 317 -30.05 20.70 30.70
CA PRO A 317 -29.71 21.91 29.95
C PRO A 317 -28.22 22.27 29.97
N ASP A 318 -27.53 22.07 31.09
CA ASP A 318 -26.11 22.45 31.23
C ASP A 318 -25.18 21.57 30.38
N HIS A 319 -25.51 20.28 30.20
CA HIS A 319 -24.77 19.42 29.28
C HIS A 319 -24.90 19.86 27.81
N LYS A 320 -25.99 20.54 27.44
CA LYS A 320 -26.19 21.03 26.06
C LYS A 320 -25.43 22.33 25.75
N LYS A 321 -25.05 23.12 26.77
CA LYS A 321 -24.38 24.42 26.58
C LYS A 321 -22.99 24.30 25.94
N ASN A 322 -22.28 23.18 26.20
CA ASN A 322 -20.92 22.95 25.71
C ASN A 322 -20.84 22.00 24.51
N MET A 323 -21.96 21.75 23.81
CA MET A 323 -22.02 20.82 22.69
C MET A 323 -22.66 21.46 21.45
N ALA A 324 -22.19 21.06 20.27
CA ALA A 324 -22.79 21.47 19.00
C ALA A 324 -23.02 20.25 18.09
N PHE A 325 -23.91 20.40 17.10
CA PHE A 325 -24.13 19.43 16.04
C PHE A 325 -24.50 18.00 16.51
N SER A 326 -25.67 17.86 17.15
CA SER A 326 -26.20 16.57 17.59
C SER A 326 -26.60 15.63 16.44
N ASN A 327 -26.78 14.34 16.72
CA ASN A 327 -27.34 13.38 15.77
C ASN A 327 -28.74 13.79 15.25
N LYS A 328 -29.57 14.41 16.10
CA LYS A 328 -30.86 14.99 15.69
C LYS A 328 -30.69 16.18 14.76
N THR A 329 -29.71 17.04 15.03
CA THR A 329 -29.37 18.20 14.18
C THR A 329 -28.87 17.75 12.82
N LYS A 330 -27.94 16.78 12.77
CA LYS A 330 -27.46 16.15 11.54
C LYS A 330 -28.62 15.57 10.72
N GLY A 331 -29.47 14.76 11.36
CA GLY A 331 -30.64 14.17 10.72
C GLY A 331 -31.64 15.23 10.20
N TYR A 332 -31.88 16.30 10.96
CA TYR A 332 -32.74 17.41 10.53
C TYR A 332 -32.18 18.13 9.30
N LEU A 333 -30.90 18.49 9.31
CA LEU A 333 -30.28 19.21 8.19
C LEU A 333 -30.19 18.34 6.94
N THR A 334 -29.86 17.05 7.08
CA THR A 334 -29.88 16.09 5.97
C THR A 334 -31.28 16.00 5.34
N LYS A 335 -32.32 15.82 6.17
CA LYS A 335 -33.72 15.80 5.69
C LYS A 335 -34.18 17.15 5.13
N ARG A 336 -33.55 18.26 5.53
CA ARG A 336 -33.81 19.59 4.95
C ARG A 336 -33.30 19.64 3.51
N VAL A 337 -32.05 19.26 3.26
CA VAL A 337 -31.46 19.18 1.91
C VAL A 337 -32.33 18.33 0.97
N LEU A 338 -32.66 17.11 1.39
CA LEU A 338 -33.49 16.20 0.59
C LEU A 338 -34.88 16.76 0.26
N ARG A 339 -35.46 17.53 1.20
CA ARG A 339 -36.77 18.17 1.00
C ARG A 339 -36.70 19.28 -0.03
N PHE A 340 -35.65 20.09 -0.03
CA PHE A 340 -35.45 21.13 -1.04
C PHE A 340 -35.24 20.55 -2.43
N LEU A 341 -34.34 19.57 -2.57
CA LEU A 341 -34.16 18.84 -3.83
C LEU A 341 -35.48 18.27 -4.35
N ARG A 342 -36.26 17.62 -3.47
CA ARG A 342 -37.58 17.10 -3.83
C ARG A 342 -38.56 18.21 -4.23
N HIS A 343 -38.62 19.31 -3.48
CA HIS A 343 -39.53 20.41 -3.77
C HIS A 343 -39.24 21.05 -5.13
N TYR A 344 -37.98 21.38 -5.41
CA TYR A 344 -37.59 21.95 -6.71
C TYR A 344 -37.84 20.97 -7.86
N GLY A 345 -37.50 19.70 -7.67
CA GLY A 345 -37.75 18.66 -8.67
C GLY A 345 -39.24 18.44 -8.97
N GLU A 346 -40.10 18.36 -7.94
CA GLU A 346 -41.55 18.22 -8.10
C GLU A 346 -42.21 19.50 -8.68
N ALA A 347 -41.58 20.66 -8.50
CA ALA A 347 -42.03 21.94 -9.05
C ALA A 347 -41.53 22.19 -10.50
N ASN A 348 -40.66 21.33 -11.04
CA ASN A 348 -39.98 21.50 -12.32
C ASN A 348 -39.19 22.82 -12.44
N GLU A 349 -38.50 23.21 -11.38
CA GLU A 349 -37.65 24.42 -11.36
C GLU A 349 -36.21 24.08 -11.76
N SER A 350 -35.54 24.98 -12.51
CA SER A 350 -34.11 24.85 -12.85
C SER A 350 -33.22 24.81 -11.60
N SER A 351 -33.66 25.47 -10.52
CA SER A 351 -33.00 25.43 -9.21
C SER A 351 -32.74 24.01 -8.68
N TYR A 352 -33.44 22.99 -9.18
CA TYR A 352 -33.11 21.60 -8.90
C TYR A 352 -31.73 21.20 -9.45
N THR A 353 -31.46 21.43 -10.75
CA THR A 353 -30.22 21.01 -11.41
C THR A 353 -29.04 21.84 -10.94
N GLU A 354 -29.24 23.14 -10.72
CA GLU A 354 -28.23 24.04 -10.13
C GLU A 354 -27.80 23.55 -8.73
N MET A 355 -28.78 23.27 -7.85
CA MET A 355 -28.53 22.79 -6.49
C MET A 355 -27.92 21.40 -6.46
N ALA A 356 -28.46 20.48 -7.27
CA ALA A 356 -27.98 19.11 -7.34
C ALA A 356 -26.53 19.07 -7.85
N SER A 357 -26.21 19.83 -8.90
CA SER A 357 -24.86 19.89 -9.48
C SER A 357 -23.86 20.47 -8.49
N ALA A 358 -24.21 21.54 -7.78
CA ALA A 358 -23.34 22.10 -6.76
C ALA A 358 -23.09 21.14 -5.58
N ILE A 359 -24.09 20.32 -5.20
CA ILE A 359 -23.89 19.23 -4.23
C ILE A 359 -22.94 18.18 -4.78
N LEU A 360 -23.12 17.72 -6.03
CA LEU A 360 -22.28 16.70 -6.65
C LEU A 360 -20.82 17.18 -6.84
N LEU A 361 -20.62 18.44 -7.25
CA LEU A 361 -19.29 19.05 -7.40
C LEU A 361 -18.53 19.18 -6.07
N ALA A 362 -19.24 19.18 -4.94
CA ALA A 362 -18.59 19.24 -3.64
C ALA A 362 -17.84 17.94 -3.29
N PHE A 363 -18.15 16.79 -3.92
CA PHE A 363 -17.55 15.50 -3.61
C PHE A 363 -16.23 15.26 -4.34
N ASP A 364 -15.27 14.67 -3.62
CA ASP A 364 -13.93 14.33 -4.12
C ASP A 364 -13.59 12.87 -3.76
N ASP A 365 -13.43 11.99 -4.75
CA ASP A 365 -13.15 10.57 -4.54
C ASP A 365 -11.85 10.36 -3.74
N THR A 366 -10.88 11.27 -3.82
CA THR A 366 -9.61 11.16 -3.07
C THR A 366 -9.79 11.40 -1.56
N LYS A 367 -10.88 12.07 -1.16
CA LYS A 367 -11.14 12.50 0.24
C LYS A 367 -12.43 11.94 0.85
N ASP A 368 -13.42 11.63 0.03
CA ASP A 368 -14.81 11.37 0.43
C ASP A 368 -15.25 9.93 0.13
N LEU A 369 -14.55 9.21 -0.74
CA LEU A 369 -14.92 7.85 -1.16
C LEU A 369 -14.91 6.91 0.05
N THR A 370 -16.08 6.38 0.40
CA THR A 370 -16.19 5.31 1.38
C THR A 370 -16.08 3.96 0.64
N PRO A 371 -15.22 3.02 1.07
CA PRO A 371 -15.14 1.73 0.43
C PRO A 371 -16.47 0.96 0.59
N PRO A 372 -16.83 0.09 -0.37
CA PRO A 372 -17.97 -0.78 -0.21
C PRO A 372 -17.78 -1.73 0.97
N TYR A 373 -18.86 -2.07 1.66
CA TYR A 373 -18.86 -3.00 2.79
C TYR A 373 -20.14 -3.83 2.79
N HIS A 374 -20.17 -4.88 3.60
CA HIS A 374 -21.39 -5.66 3.81
C HIS A 374 -21.63 -5.88 5.29
N VAL A 375 -22.89 -6.10 5.64
CA VAL A 375 -23.31 -6.52 6.97
C VAL A 375 -24.06 -7.83 6.84
N SER A 376 -23.64 -8.83 7.61
CA SER A 376 -24.32 -10.11 7.72
C SER A 376 -25.30 -10.09 8.89
N ASP A 377 -26.58 -10.33 8.61
CA ASP A 377 -27.59 -10.62 9.62
C ASP A 377 -27.69 -12.15 9.76
N ILE A 378 -27.24 -12.67 10.90
CA ILE A 378 -27.23 -14.10 11.19
C ILE A 378 -28.44 -14.42 12.05
N SER A 379 -29.34 -15.23 11.51
CA SER A 379 -30.45 -15.81 12.26
C SER A 379 -30.26 -17.32 12.38
N TYR A 380 -30.75 -17.89 13.47
CA TYR A 380 -30.74 -19.34 13.69
C TYR A 380 -32.17 -19.85 13.59
N GLN A 381 -32.43 -20.72 12.63
CA GLN A 381 -33.70 -21.40 12.50
C GLN A 381 -33.56 -22.83 13.04
N TYR A 382 -34.25 -23.14 14.14
CA TYR A 382 -34.26 -24.50 14.69
C TYR A 382 -34.96 -25.45 13.71
N ASN A 383 -34.24 -26.43 13.19
CA ASN A 383 -34.78 -27.51 12.39
C ASN A 383 -35.20 -28.64 13.34
N THR A 384 -36.51 -28.85 13.44
CA THR A 384 -37.15 -29.82 14.34
C THR A 384 -36.89 -31.28 13.94
N GLU A 385 -36.66 -31.56 12.66
CA GLU A 385 -36.39 -32.92 12.16
C GLU A 385 -34.96 -33.38 12.48
N THR A 386 -33.99 -32.48 12.30
CA THR A 386 -32.57 -32.76 12.56
C THR A 386 -32.14 -32.38 13.98
N ARG A 387 -33.04 -31.77 14.77
CA ARG A 387 -32.81 -31.21 16.12
C ARG A 387 -31.60 -30.27 16.19
N ARG A 388 -31.34 -29.52 15.13
CA ARG A 388 -30.19 -28.60 15.01
C ARG A 388 -30.64 -27.20 14.61
N ASN A 389 -29.93 -26.19 15.10
CA ASN A 389 -30.08 -24.82 14.60
C ASN A 389 -29.39 -24.69 13.24
N ILE A 390 -30.15 -24.33 12.21
CA ILE A 390 -29.62 -23.96 10.90
C ILE A 390 -29.29 -22.47 10.94
N ARG A 391 -28.01 -22.15 10.73
CA ARG A 391 -27.53 -20.78 10.56
C ARG A 391 -27.98 -20.26 9.19
N GLN A 392 -28.84 -19.24 9.17
CA GLN A 392 -29.20 -18.48 7.98
C GLN A 392 -28.49 -17.13 8.02
N GLU A 393 -27.70 -16.84 7.00
CA GLU A 393 -26.96 -15.60 6.86
C GLU A 393 -27.54 -14.76 5.73
N ARG A 394 -28.04 -13.57 6.05
CA ARG A 394 -28.48 -12.58 5.07
C ARG A 394 -27.43 -11.49 4.97
N VAL A 395 -26.78 -11.40 3.82
CA VAL A 395 -25.78 -10.36 3.55
C VAL A 395 -26.46 -9.14 2.92
N ILE A 396 -26.23 -7.96 3.49
CA ILE A 396 -26.67 -6.68 2.95
C ILE A 396 -25.42 -5.92 2.49
N HIS A 397 -25.35 -5.64 1.19
CA HIS A 397 -24.24 -4.90 0.60
C HIS A 397 -24.51 -3.40 0.58
N PHE A 398 -23.47 -2.63 0.88
CA PHE A 398 -23.43 -1.18 0.82
C PHE A 398 -22.31 -0.79 -0.14
N ASP A 399 -22.65 -0.01 -1.16
CA ASP A 399 -21.68 0.49 -2.14
C ASP A 399 -20.97 1.75 -1.60
N SER A 400 -20.02 2.24 -2.37
CA SER A 400 -19.41 3.54 -2.14
C SER A 400 -20.45 4.65 -2.08
N TYR A 401 -20.19 5.63 -1.22
CA TYR A 401 -21.11 6.75 -0.93
C TYR A 401 -22.47 6.35 -0.31
N SER A 402 -22.69 5.11 0.11
CA SER A 402 -23.96 4.64 0.67
C SER A 402 -24.52 5.49 1.82
N ASN A 403 -23.66 6.10 2.63
CA ASN A 403 -24.09 6.96 3.75
C ASN A 403 -24.42 8.40 3.35
N PHE A 404 -24.14 8.80 2.11
CA PHE A 404 -24.42 10.14 1.59
C PHE A 404 -25.78 10.15 0.90
N GLN A 405 -26.77 10.63 1.64
CA GLN A 405 -28.17 10.62 1.27
C GLN A 405 -28.46 11.54 0.10
N SER A 406 -27.96 12.78 0.13
CA SER A 406 -28.19 13.75 -0.96
C SER A 406 -27.52 13.29 -2.26
N PHE A 407 -26.25 12.90 -2.20
CA PHE A 407 -25.48 12.35 -3.33
C PHE A 407 -26.22 11.17 -3.99
N SER A 408 -26.56 10.15 -3.20
CA SER A 408 -27.22 8.94 -3.71
C SER A 408 -28.65 9.21 -4.18
N THR A 409 -29.36 10.16 -3.55
CA THR A 409 -30.71 10.56 -4.01
C THR A 409 -30.65 11.25 -5.37
N ILE A 410 -29.64 12.08 -5.62
CA ILE A 410 -29.49 12.73 -6.93
C ILE A 410 -29.19 11.67 -7.99
N LEU A 411 -28.20 10.80 -7.76
CA LEU A 411 -27.69 9.88 -8.79
C LEU A 411 -28.52 8.60 -8.99
N TYR A 412 -29.24 8.13 -7.97
CA TYR A 412 -29.78 6.76 -7.96
C TYR A 412 -31.25 6.64 -7.56
N LYS A 413 -32.03 7.74 -7.58
CA LYS A 413 -33.44 7.69 -7.16
C LYS A 413 -34.31 6.68 -7.90
N ASN A 414 -34.03 6.50 -9.18
CA ASN A 414 -34.71 5.58 -10.09
C ASN A 414 -33.85 4.34 -10.39
N SER A 415 -32.81 4.09 -9.61
CA SER A 415 -31.90 2.96 -9.80
C SER A 415 -32.59 1.61 -9.53
N PRO A 416 -32.40 0.59 -10.39
CA PRO A 416 -32.85 -0.77 -10.11
C PRO A 416 -31.94 -1.50 -9.10
N ARG A 417 -30.72 -0.99 -8.86
CA ARG A 417 -29.69 -1.65 -8.04
C ARG A 417 -29.52 -1.07 -6.65
N TYR A 418 -30.10 0.09 -6.35
CA TYR A 418 -30.03 0.70 -5.03
C TYR A 418 -31.41 1.07 -4.49
N ILE A 419 -31.57 0.96 -3.17
CA ILE A 419 -32.76 1.43 -2.46
C ILE A 419 -32.40 2.22 -1.21
N GLN A 420 -33.11 3.33 -1.00
CA GLN A 420 -32.93 4.18 0.16
C GLN A 420 -33.49 3.51 1.43
N LYS A 421 -32.65 3.42 2.48
CA LYS A 421 -33.04 3.13 3.86
C LYS A 421 -32.89 4.39 4.72
N GLU A 422 -33.23 4.29 6.00
CA GLU A 422 -33.31 5.47 6.89
C GLU A 422 -32.00 6.25 7.01
N THR A 423 -30.86 5.55 7.04
CA THR A 423 -29.53 6.17 7.24
C THR A 423 -28.55 5.94 6.11
N ALA A 424 -28.83 5.00 5.19
CA ALA A 424 -27.94 4.69 4.06
C ALA A 424 -28.74 4.19 2.84
N TRP A 425 -28.07 4.13 1.69
CA TRP A 425 -28.52 3.43 0.49
C TRP A 425 -27.92 2.03 0.47
N VAL A 426 -28.75 1.03 0.15
CA VAL A 426 -28.34 -0.39 0.15
C VAL A 426 -28.51 -0.99 -1.24
N CYS A 427 -27.66 -1.95 -1.57
CA CYS A 427 -27.75 -2.71 -2.80
C CYS A 427 -29.00 -3.59 -2.80
N VAL A 428 -29.62 -3.72 -3.97
CA VAL A 428 -30.75 -4.62 -4.22
C VAL A 428 -30.20 -5.90 -4.84
N ALA A 429 -30.41 -7.04 -4.18
CA ALA A 429 -29.97 -8.34 -4.69
C ALA A 429 -30.59 -8.62 -6.09
N PRO A 430 -29.84 -9.20 -7.04
CA PRO A 430 -28.53 -9.83 -6.86
C PRO A 430 -27.31 -8.90 -7.00
N TYR A 431 -27.49 -7.59 -7.21
CA TYR A 431 -26.38 -6.65 -7.41
C TYR A 431 -25.45 -6.60 -6.19
N ILE A 432 -24.15 -6.68 -6.45
CA ILE A 432 -23.08 -6.43 -5.48
C ILE A 432 -22.16 -5.29 -5.95
N PRO A 433 -21.55 -4.52 -5.02
CA PRO A 433 -20.61 -3.47 -5.39
C PRO A 433 -19.47 -4.01 -6.25
N GLY A 434 -19.25 -3.38 -7.41
CA GLY A 434 -18.27 -3.81 -8.41
C GLY A 434 -18.90 -4.41 -9.68
N ASP A 435 -20.17 -4.83 -9.62
CA ASP A 435 -20.91 -5.23 -10.81
C ASP A 435 -21.10 -4.07 -11.79
N ALA A 436 -21.29 -4.40 -13.06
CA ALA A 436 -21.52 -3.40 -14.11
C ALA A 436 -22.77 -2.56 -13.83
N ALA A 437 -22.64 -1.24 -14.01
CA ALA A 437 -23.76 -0.32 -13.93
C ALA A 437 -24.78 -0.60 -15.05
N PRO A 438 -26.10 -0.45 -14.79
CA PRO A 438 -27.10 -0.49 -15.85
C PRO A 438 -26.82 0.55 -16.93
N SER A 439 -27.15 0.26 -18.19
CA SER A 439 -27.09 1.25 -19.28
C SER A 439 -28.16 2.33 -19.16
N THR A 440 -29.23 2.06 -18.41
CA THR A 440 -30.31 3.03 -18.16
C THR A 440 -29.86 4.18 -17.26
N ARG A 441 -30.57 5.29 -17.37
CA ARG A 441 -30.46 6.44 -16.46
C ARG A 441 -31.14 6.14 -15.13
N GLU A 442 -30.54 6.58 -14.03
CA GLU A 442 -30.87 6.16 -12.67
C GLU A 442 -31.19 7.34 -11.74
N GLU A 443 -30.85 8.55 -12.17
CA GLU A 443 -30.94 9.78 -11.38
C GLU A 443 -32.38 10.22 -11.11
N ALA A 444 -32.52 11.11 -10.14
CA ALA A 444 -33.78 11.80 -9.88
C ALA A 444 -34.09 12.85 -10.96
N PHE A 445 -35.37 12.95 -11.34
CA PHE A 445 -35.91 13.96 -12.28
C PHE A 445 -35.14 14.06 -13.63
N PRO A 446 -35.03 12.96 -14.40
CA PRO A 446 -34.22 12.92 -15.63
C PRO A 446 -34.59 14.01 -16.66
N HIS A 447 -35.88 14.37 -16.74
CA HIS A 447 -36.39 15.37 -17.67
C HIS A 447 -35.93 16.82 -17.36
N LEU A 448 -35.45 17.09 -16.15
CA LEU A 448 -34.83 18.38 -15.81
C LEU A 448 -33.37 18.41 -16.29
N TRP A 449 -32.65 17.30 -16.13
CA TRP A 449 -31.29 17.14 -16.63
C TRP A 449 -31.21 17.22 -18.16
N ASP A 450 -32.26 16.79 -18.88
CA ASP A 450 -32.38 16.94 -20.34
C ASP A 450 -32.42 18.40 -20.82
N LYS A 451 -32.64 19.34 -19.89
CA LYS A 451 -32.70 20.78 -20.16
C LYS A 451 -31.60 21.56 -19.46
N ALA A 452 -30.60 20.87 -18.91
CA ALA A 452 -29.54 21.43 -18.07
C ALA A 452 -28.14 21.19 -18.66
N PRO A 453 -27.86 21.66 -19.90
CA PRO A 453 -26.57 21.45 -20.55
C PRO A 453 -25.41 22.07 -19.77
N ASP A 454 -25.59 23.30 -19.26
CA ASP A 454 -24.56 24.02 -18.51
C ASP A 454 -24.10 23.22 -17.28
N GLU A 455 -25.05 22.69 -16.51
CA GLU A 455 -24.76 21.88 -15.34
C GLU A 455 -24.06 20.56 -15.68
N ILE A 456 -24.49 19.86 -16.74
CA ILE A 456 -23.85 18.61 -17.16
C ILE A 456 -22.42 18.87 -17.64
N ILE A 457 -22.20 19.92 -18.43
CA ILE A 457 -20.87 20.33 -18.88
C ILE A 457 -20.00 20.73 -17.69
N GLN A 458 -20.55 21.42 -16.69
CA GLN A 458 -19.85 21.77 -15.46
C GLN A 458 -19.46 20.53 -14.65
N LEU A 459 -20.35 19.55 -14.51
CA LEU A 459 -20.04 18.27 -13.83
C LEU A 459 -18.92 17.51 -14.55
N LEU A 460 -18.97 17.43 -15.88
CA LEU A 460 -17.92 16.78 -16.67
C LEU A 460 -16.59 17.54 -16.64
N SER A 461 -16.61 18.86 -16.45
CA SER A 461 -15.41 19.69 -16.40
C SER A 461 -14.71 19.66 -15.05
N PHE A 462 -15.48 19.64 -13.95
CA PHE A 462 -14.95 19.98 -12.62
C PHE A 462 -15.27 18.97 -11.52
N SER A 463 -16.09 17.95 -11.78
CA SER A 463 -16.33 16.92 -10.76
C SER A 463 -15.06 16.12 -10.48
N LYS A 464 -14.93 15.71 -9.22
CA LYS A 464 -13.83 14.85 -8.75
C LYS A 464 -14.35 13.48 -8.33
N SER A 465 -15.51 13.06 -8.84
CA SER A 465 -16.11 11.77 -8.52
C SER A 465 -16.50 10.94 -9.73
N LEU A 466 -15.98 9.71 -9.82
CA LEU A 466 -16.24 8.80 -10.94
C LEU A 466 -17.75 8.58 -11.13
N ARG A 467 -18.50 8.42 -10.03
CA ARG A 467 -19.96 8.21 -10.07
C ARG A 467 -20.71 9.38 -10.70
N VAL A 468 -20.20 10.60 -10.52
CA VAL A 468 -20.77 11.80 -11.12
C VAL A 468 -20.48 11.84 -12.62
N HIS A 469 -19.27 11.48 -13.04
CA HIS A 469 -18.93 11.37 -14.46
C HIS A 469 -19.73 10.27 -15.16
N GLU A 470 -19.88 9.10 -14.56
CA GLU A 470 -20.73 8.01 -15.09
C GLU A 470 -22.17 8.48 -15.35
N PHE A 471 -22.74 9.24 -14.41
CA PHE A 471 -24.06 9.85 -14.55
C PHE A 471 -24.08 10.92 -15.65
N ALA A 472 -23.18 11.91 -15.59
CA ALA A 472 -23.19 13.06 -16.49
C ALA A 472 -22.95 12.64 -17.95
N ILE A 473 -22.12 11.62 -18.20
CA ILE A 473 -21.90 11.05 -19.54
C ILE A 473 -23.19 10.43 -20.09
N LYS A 474 -23.94 9.68 -19.28
CA LYS A 474 -25.23 9.11 -19.72
C LYS A 474 -26.23 10.20 -20.12
N VAL A 475 -26.28 11.30 -19.36
CA VAL A 475 -27.14 12.44 -19.70
C VAL A 475 -26.67 13.12 -20.99
N PHE A 476 -25.36 13.37 -21.12
CA PHE A 476 -24.78 14.01 -22.31
C PHE A 476 -25.03 13.17 -23.58
N GLN A 477 -24.85 11.85 -23.49
CA GLN A 477 -25.12 10.93 -24.61
C GLN A 477 -26.60 10.85 -24.98
N ALA A 478 -27.50 10.94 -24.00
CA ALA A 478 -28.94 10.98 -24.25
C ALA A 478 -29.40 12.30 -24.90
N ASN A 479 -28.59 13.37 -24.83
CA ASN A 479 -28.91 14.70 -25.33
C ASN A 479 -27.82 15.23 -26.30
N PRO A 480 -27.74 14.72 -27.55
CA PRO A 480 -26.69 15.10 -28.50
C PRO A 480 -26.59 16.62 -28.78
N GLY A 481 -27.68 17.36 -28.60
CA GLY A 481 -27.69 18.82 -28.76
C GLY A 481 -26.80 19.58 -27.77
N PHE A 482 -26.40 18.96 -26.65
CA PHE A 482 -25.50 19.57 -25.66
C PHE A 482 -24.10 19.82 -26.23
N GLU A 483 -23.68 19.05 -27.25
CA GLU A 483 -22.41 19.25 -27.95
C GLU A 483 -22.24 20.67 -28.52
N ASN A 484 -23.34 21.32 -28.89
CA ASN A 484 -23.32 22.67 -29.45
C ASN A 484 -22.89 23.75 -28.43
N GLN A 485 -23.00 23.45 -27.12
CA GLN A 485 -22.64 24.36 -26.04
C GLN A 485 -21.22 24.11 -25.50
N VAL A 486 -20.57 23.04 -25.95
CA VAL A 486 -19.19 22.73 -25.58
C VAL A 486 -18.23 23.57 -26.43
N ASP A 487 -17.59 24.57 -25.83
CA ASP A 487 -16.45 25.27 -26.43
C ASP A 487 -15.11 24.53 -26.23
N MET A 488 -14.02 25.08 -26.76
CA MET A 488 -12.70 24.45 -26.63
C MET A 488 -12.20 24.40 -25.18
N SER A 489 -12.57 25.37 -24.33
CA SER A 489 -12.17 25.36 -22.91
C SER A 489 -12.78 24.17 -22.17
N HIS A 490 -14.02 23.80 -22.50
CA HIS A 490 -14.66 22.60 -21.97
C HIS A 490 -13.98 21.32 -22.48
N VAL A 491 -13.60 21.26 -23.76
CA VAL A 491 -12.85 20.11 -24.30
C VAL A 491 -11.53 19.91 -23.56
N LEU A 492 -10.80 21.00 -23.27
CA LEU A 492 -9.58 20.96 -22.47
C LEU A 492 -9.85 20.40 -21.07
N ASN A 493 -10.91 20.87 -20.40
CA ASN A 493 -11.29 20.35 -19.07
C ASN A 493 -11.63 18.85 -19.12
N PHE A 494 -12.35 18.39 -20.15
CA PHE A 494 -12.69 16.97 -20.31
C PHE A 494 -11.46 16.09 -20.50
N LEU A 495 -10.48 16.57 -21.29
CA LEU A 495 -9.19 15.90 -21.47
C LEU A 495 -8.36 15.88 -20.17
N GLN A 496 -8.42 16.94 -19.37
CA GLN A 496 -7.71 17.03 -18.09
C GLN A 496 -8.40 16.25 -16.95
N SER A 497 -9.62 15.76 -17.15
CA SER A 497 -10.34 14.94 -16.17
C SER A 497 -9.52 13.73 -15.75
N ALA A 498 -9.60 13.31 -14.49
CA ALA A 498 -8.96 12.08 -14.00
C ALA A 498 -9.65 10.79 -14.49
N PHE A 499 -10.82 10.91 -15.14
CA PHE A 499 -11.67 9.78 -15.46
C PHE A 499 -11.66 9.47 -16.96
N VAL A 500 -11.30 8.23 -17.30
CA VAL A 500 -11.08 7.78 -18.67
C VAL A 500 -12.29 8.00 -19.58
N GLN A 501 -13.52 7.75 -19.11
CA GLN A 501 -14.71 7.92 -19.94
C GLN A 501 -14.91 9.39 -20.36
N THR A 502 -14.55 10.34 -19.50
CA THR A 502 -14.63 11.78 -19.79
C THR A 502 -13.51 12.21 -20.74
N GLN A 503 -12.30 11.68 -20.56
CA GLN A 503 -11.19 11.90 -21.49
C GLN A 503 -11.53 11.41 -22.90
N GLN A 504 -12.19 10.25 -23.02
CA GLN A 504 -12.66 9.72 -24.30
C GLN A 504 -13.68 10.64 -24.97
N LEU A 505 -14.62 11.19 -24.20
CA LEU A 505 -15.55 12.21 -24.70
C LEU A 505 -14.80 13.47 -25.17
N GLY A 506 -13.84 13.95 -24.37
CA GLY A 506 -12.97 15.08 -24.72
C GLY A 506 -12.23 14.84 -26.04
N LEU A 507 -11.64 13.65 -26.23
CA LEU A 507 -10.96 13.28 -27.48
C LEU A 507 -11.93 13.24 -28.67
N ALA A 508 -13.11 12.67 -28.51
CA ALA A 508 -14.12 12.63 -29.58
C ALA A 508 -14.54 14.04 -30.01
N LEU A 509 -14.73 14.95 -29.06
CA LEU A 509 -15.08 16.35 -29.33
C LEU A 509 -13.90 17.13 -29.93
N ALA A 510 -12.68 16.89 -29.45
CA ALA A 510 -11.46 17.45 -30.01
C ALA A 510 -11.33 17.09 -31.51
N ARG A 511 -11.54 15.83 -31.87
CA ARG A 511 -11.51 15.38 -33.28
C ARG A 511 -12.51 16.10 -34.18
N LYS A 512 -13.69 16.42 -33.66
CA LYS A 512 -14.72 17.15 -34.42
C LYS A 512 -14.42 18.65 -34.55
N LYS A 513 -13.80 19.25 -33.53
CA LYS A 513 -13.56 20.69 -33.45
C LYS A 513 -12.18 21.12 -33.94
N TYR A 514 -11.25 20.19 -34.13
CA TYR A 514 -9.89 20.49 -34.56
C TYR A 514 -9.88 21.05 -36.00
N ASP A 515 -9.37 22.27 -36.15
CA ASP A 515 -9.11 22.89 -37.45
C ASP A 515 -7.63 22.74 -37.81
N ARG A 516 -7.35 22.04 -38.91
CA ARG A 516 -5.98 21.83 -39.40
C ARG A 516 -5.30 23.11 -39.86
N ASN A 517 -6.06 24.12 -40.27
CA ASN A 517 -5.51 25.40 -40.73
C ASN A 517 -5.12 26.31 -39.57
N ILE A 518 -5.74 26.12 -38.40
CA ILE A 518 -5.51 26.90 -37.19
C ILE A 518 -5.34 25.91 -36.02
N PRO A 519 -4.19 25.21 -35.94
CA PRO A 519 -4.00 24.18 -34.93
C PRO A 519 -3.97 24.79 -33.53
N ASP A 520 -4.90 24.36 -32.67
CA ASP A 520 -4.96 24.80 -31.28
C ASP A 520 -3.82 24.16 -30.46
N LYS A 521 -2.86 25.00 -30.08
CA LYS A 521 -1.66 24.62 -29.34
C LYS A 521 -1.97 24.11 -27.93
N LEU A 522 -2.96 24.70 -27.25
CA LEU A 522 -3.36 24.28 -25.90
C LEU A 522 -4.00 22.90 -25.95
N LEU A 523 -4.82 22.64 -26.97
CA LEU A 523 -5.41 21.32 -27.22
C LEU A 523 -4.34 20.26 -27.45
N LEU A 524 -3.39 20.52 -28.36
CA LEU A 524 -2.31 19.58 -28.67
C LEU A 524 -1.47 19.25 -27.44
N LYS A 525 -1.11 20.25 -26.64
CA LYS A 525 -0.40 20.05 -25.38
C LYS A 525 -1.22 19.23 -24.39
N ALA A 526 -2.50 19.54 -24.21
CA ALA A 526 -3.38 18.82 -23.29
C ALA A 526 -3.58 17.36 -23.70
N MET A 527 -3.60 17.08 -25.02
CA MET A 527 -3.71 15.73 -25.55
C MET A 527 -2.42 14.93 -25.40
N LEU A 528 -1.24 15.54 -25.61
CA LEU A 528 0.06 14.89 -25.37
C LEU A 528 0.30 14.59 -23.88
N ASP A 529 -0.16 15.46 -22.99
CA ASP A 529 -0.02 15.26 -21.54
C ASP A 529 -1.15 14.39 -20.93
N ASN A 530 -2.03 13.86 -21.78
CA ASN A 530 -3.19 13.06 -21.36
C ASN A 530 -2.78 11.66 -20.89
N SER A 531 -3.54 11.01 -19.99
CA SER A 531 -3.34 9.59 -19.66
C SER A 531 -3.81 8.64 -20.76
N LEU A 532 -4.75 9.04 -21.61
CA LEU A 532 -5.26 8.25 -22.73
C LEU A 532 -4.23 8.17 -23.86
N ALA A 533 -3.71 6.97 -24.14
CA ALA A 533 -2.73 6.74 -25.21
C ALA A 533 -3.26 7.14 -26.60
N GLU A 534 -4.55 6.95 -26.85
CA GLU A 534 -5.20 7.34 -28.11
C GLU A 534 -5.18 8.86 -28.33
N ALA A 535 -5.34 9.65 -27.25
CA ALA A 535 -5.26 11.11 -27.33
C ALA A 535 -3.83 11.57 -27.66
N ARG A 536 -2.82 10.96 -27.03
CA ARG A 536 -1.41 11.24 -27.31
C ARG A 536 -1.08 10.93 -28.76
N ALA A 537 -1.38 9.71 -29.23
CA ALA A 537 -1.15 9.30 -30.61
C ALA A 537 -1.82 10.24 -31.63
N GLN A 538 -3.05 10.71 -31.34
CA GLN A 538 -3.75 11.66 -32.21
C GLN A 538 -3.03 13.02 -32.26
N ALA A 539 -2.54 13.52 -31.12
CA ALA A 539 -1.81 14.78 -31.07
C ALA A 539 -0.43 14.69 -31.73
N GLU A 540 0.29 13.58 -31.53
CA GLU A 540 1.55 13.29 -32.22
C GLU A 540 1.36 13.35 -33.74
N GLN A 541 0.31 12.69 -34.26
CA GLN A 541 -0.03 12.72 -35.68
C GLN A 541 -0.28 14.16 -36.17
N TRP A 542 -1.13 14.92 -35.48
CA TRP A 542 -1.46 16.30 -35.87
C TRP A 542 -0.25 17.24 -35.82
N ILE A 543 0.66 17.06 -34.84
CA ILE A 543 1.89 17.83 -34.75
C ILE A 543 2.85 17.49 -35.89
N VAL A 544 2.97 16.21 -36.26
CA VAL A 544 3.79 15.79 -37.40
C VAL A 544 3.24 16.37 -38.71
N GLU A 545 1.92 16.37 -38.90
CA GLU A 545 1.26 16.96 -40.09
C GLU A 545 1.52 18.48 -40.21
N GLN A 546 1.60 19.20 -39.09
CA GLN A 546 1.80 20.66 -39.04
C GLN A 546 3.20 21.06 -38.52
N LYS A 547 4.20 20.20 -38.74
CA LYS A 547 5.56 20.31 -38.17
C LYS A 547 6.19 21.71 -38.36
N ALA A 548 6.19 22.23 -39.58
CA ALA A 548 6.85 23.50 -39.90
C ALA A 548 6.19 24.69 -39.18
N THR A 549 4.86 24.75 -39.21
CA THR A 549 4.07 25.82 -38.60
C THR A 549 4.22 25.81 -37.07
N LEU A 550 4.04 24.65 -36.45
CA LEU A 550 4.03 24.53 -34.99
C LEU A 550 5.41 24.71 -34.36
N LEU A 551 6.46 24.16 -34.97
CA LEU A 551 7.82 24.23 -34.40
C LEU A 551 8.54 25.54 -34.70
N SER A 552 8.00 26.37 -35.59
CA SER A 552 8.48 27.74 -35.74
C SER A 552 8.19 28.60 -34.51
N ASP A 553 7.16 28.23 -33.73
CA ASP A 553 6.78 28.88 -32.48
C ASP A 553 7.58 28.34 -31.28
N THR A 554 8.52 29.16 -30.81
CA THR A 554 9.35 28.84 -29.64
C THR A 554 8.56 28.71 -28.34
N GLU A 555 7.42 29.41 -28.20
CA GLU A 555 6.58 29.32 -27.01
C GLU A 555 5.89 27.95 -26.95
N PHE A 556 5.35 27.50 -28.07
CA PHE A 556 4.76 26.16 -28.16
C PHE A 556 5.77 25.05 -27.86
N VAL A 557 6.97 25.11 -28.45
CA VAL A 557 8.04 24.11 -28.18
C VAL A 557 8.44 24.12 -26.71
N THR A 558 8.58 25.31 -26.11
CA THR A 558 8.86 25.45 -24.67
C THR A 558 7.76 24.83 -23.82
N ASP A 559 6.50 24.96 -24.23
CA ASP A 559 5.37 24.39 -23.50
C ASP A 559 5.27 22.86 -23.65
N LEU A 560 5.66 22.29 -24.80
CA LEU A 560 5.78 20.84 -24.97
C LEU A 560 6.85 20.26 -24.05
N LEU A 561 7.95 20.98 -23.83
CA LEU A 561 8.98 20.56 -22.87
C LEU A 561 8.43 20.44 -21.44
N LYS A 562 7.35 21.14 -21.09
CA LYS A 562 6.74 21.11 -19.74
C LYS A 562 5.72 19.99 -19.52
N MET A 563 5.52 19.08 -20.48
CA MET A 563 4.60 17.94 -20.33
C MET A 563 5.08 17.01 -19.22
N LYS A 564 4.19 16.28 -18.55
CA LYS A 564 4.54 15.35 -17.46
C LYS A 564 4.61 13.89 -17.91
N LYS A 565 3.90 13.52 -18.99
CA LYS A 565 3.88 12.13 -19.49
C LYS A 565 5.23 11.70 -20.06
N SER A 566 5.79 10.62 -19.51
CA SER A 566 7.12 10.13 -19.83
C SER A 566 7.26 9.61 -21.26
N ASP A 567 6.23 8.93 -21.77
CA ASP A 567 6.20 8.44 -23.15
C ASP A 567 6.04 9.58 -24.16
N ALA A 568 5.19 10.58 -23.86
CA ALA A 568 5.09 11.80 -24.64
C ALA A 568 6.42 12.57 -24.69
N HIS A 569 7.13 12.65 -23.57
CA HIS A 569 8.47 13.24 -23.50
C HIS A 569 9.51 12.48 -24.30
N ALA A 570 9.49 11.15 -24.23
CA ALA A 570 10.40 10.31 -25.01
C ALA A 570 10.15 10.48 -26.51
N TRP A 571 8.88 10.53 -26.94
CA TRP A 571 8.50 10.87 -28.31
C TRP A 571 9.00 12.26 -28.69
N LEU A 572 8.73 13.28 -27.86
CA LEU A 572 9.13 14.66 -28.13
C LEU A 572 10.64 14.77 -28.34
N ARG A 573 11.43 14.13 -27.48
CA ARG A 573 12.90 14.09 -27.59
C ARG A 573 13.34 13.52 -28.95
N GLY A 574 12.79 12.38 -29.35
CA GLY A 574 13.06 11.80 -30.66
C GLY A 574 12.62 12.72 -31.80
N PHE A 575 11.43 13.31 -31.69
CA PHE A 575 10.87 14.20 -32.70
C PHE A 575 11.69 15.48 -32.90
N LEU A 576 12.12 16.13 -31.81
CA LEU A 576 12.93 17.35 -31.84
C LEU A 576 14.30 17.12 -32.52
N THR A 577 14.87 15.92 -32.43
CA THR A 577 16.12 15.60 -33.15
C THR A 577 15.96 15.60 -34.68
N THR A 578 14.72 15.53 -35.19
CA THR A 578 14.41 15.60 -36.62
C THR A 578 14.21 17.03 -37.12
N VAL A 579 14.39 18.04 -36.26
CA VAL A 579 14.04 19.43 -36.51
C VAL A 579 15.31 20.27 -36.47
N THR A 580 15.45 21.18 -37.43
CA THR A 580 16.55 22.15 -37.43
C THR A 580 16.03 23.49 -36.92
N PHE A 581 16.46 23.88 -35.73
CA PHE A 581 16.19 25.20 -35.18
C PHE A 581 17.24 26.21 -35.63
N THR A 582 16.82 27.45 -35.89
CA THR A 582 17.78 28.55 -36.02
C THR A 582 18.46 28.80 -34.67
N ARG A 583 19.63 29.44 -34.70
CA ARG A 583 20.38 29.78 -33.47
C ARG A 583 19.52 30.58 -32.48
N GLU A 584 18.82 31.60 -32.98
CA GLU A 584 17.93 32.46 -32.19
C GLU A 584 16.78 31.66 -31.55
N GLN A 585 16.12 30.79 -32.32
CA GLN A 585 15.05 29.94 -31.77
C GLN A 585 15.55 29.01 -30.67
N ALA A 586 16.70 28.35 -30.88
CA ALA A 586 17.31 27.47 -29.89
C ALA A 586 17.69 28.22 -28.61
N GLU A 587 18.28 29.41 -28.73
CA GLU A 587 18.62 30.27 -27.59
C GLU A 587 17.37 30.69 -26.79
N ILE A 588 16.28 31.06 -27.47
CA ILE A 588 15.00 31.41 -26.81
C ILE A 588 14.42 30.20 -26.06
N ILE A 589 14.38 29.02 -26.70
CA ILE A 589 13.84 27.79 -26.09
C ILE A 589 14.67 27.40 -24.86
N ILE A 590 16.00 27.39 -24.98
CA ILE A 590 16.91 27.08 -23.86
C ILE A 590 16.71 28.07 -22.73
N ALA A 591 16.71 29.38 -23.01
CA ALA A 591 16.57 30.43 -22.00
C ALA A 591 15.24 30.32 -21.24
N LYS A 592 14.12 30.16 -21.95
CA LYS A 592 12.80 29.99 -21.32
C LYS A 592 12.71 28.70 -20.50
N THR A 593 13.30 27.61 -21.00
CA THR A 593 13.27 26.31 -20.30
C THR A 593 14.14 26.34 -19.04
N ILE A 594 15.35 26.90 -19.11
CA ILE A 594 16.22 27.11 -17.94
C ILE A 594 15.55 28.03 -16.92
N SER A 595 14.95 29.14 -17.38
CA SER A 595 14.21 30.04 -16.49
C SER A 595 13.08 29.32 -15.77
N HIS A 596 12.33 28.45 -16.47
CA HIS A 596 11.32 27.63 -15.83
C HIS A 596 11.92 26.70 -14.77
N LEU A 597 12.98 25.96 -15.10
CA LEU A 597 13.67 25.04 -14.17
C LEU A 597 14.20 25.76 -12.92
N VAL A 598 14.83 26.92 -13.07
CA VAL A 598 15.38 27.70 -11.94
C VAL A 598 14.29 28.21 -10.99
N THR A 599 13.06 28.39 -11.47
CA THR A 599 11.92 28.86 -10.67
C THR A 599 10.99 27.75 -10.19
N MET A 600 11.28 26.49 -10.53
CA MET A 600 10.41 25.36 -10.27
C MET A 600 10.62 24.83 -8.84
N ASP A 601 9.56 24.86 -8.03
CA ASP A 601 9.55 24.15 -6.75
C ASP A 601 9.47 22.63 -7.00
N ILE A 602 10.53 21.90 -6.64
CA ILE A 602 10.63 20.45 -6.87
C ILE A 602 10.37 19.74 -5.55
N GLU A 603 9.13 19.27 -5.37
CA GLU A 603 8.69 18.62 -4.12
C GLU A 603 8.36 17.14 -4.32
N THR A 604 7.87 16.75 -5.50
CA THR A 604 7.35 15.40 -5.77
C THR A 604 8.29 14.56 -6.63
N ASP A 605 8.12 13.23 -6.59
CA ASP A 605 8.83 12.33 -7.51
C ASP A 605 8.47 12.55 -8.98
N GLU A 606 7.26 13.08 -9.26
CA GLU A 606 6.85 13.47 -10.61
C GLU A 606 7.66 14.67 -11.09
N ASP A 607 7.88 15.67 -10.22
CA ASP A 607 8.69 16.86 -10.52
C ASP A 607 10.15 16.47 -10.81
N LYS A 608 10.74 15.59 -10.00
CA LYS A 608 12.10 15.07 -10.22
C LYS A 608 12.23 14.35 -11.56
N ARG A 609 11.23 13.54 -11.93
CA ARG A 609 11.19 12.86 -13.24
C ARG A 609 11.07 13.86 -14.38
N LEU A 610 10.21 14.87 -14.24
CA LEU A 610 10.05 15.94 -15.22
C LEU A 610 11.38 16.67 -15.46
N VAL A 611 12.06 17.08 -14.39
CA VAL A 611 13.37 17.77 -14.47
C VAL A 611 14.40 16.89 -15.18
N SER A 612 14.46 15.60 -14.86
CA SER A 612 15.36 14.66 -15.52
C SER A 612 15.06 14.53 -17.02
N GLN A 613 13.79 14.39 -17.40
CA GLN A 613 13.36 14.30 -18.79
C GLN A 613 13.65 15.57 -19.59
N LEU A 614 13.32 16.72 -19.01
CA LEU A 614 13.66 18.05 -19.53
C LEU A 614 15.16 18.17 -19.78
N SER A 615 15.96 17.81 -18.78
CA SER A 615 17.41 17.89 -18.82
C SER A 615 17.99 17.07 -19.97
N ASP A 616 17.57 15.82 -20.10
CA ASP A 616 18.00 14.94 -21.19
C ASP A 616 17.57 15.47 -22.56
N THR A 617 16.33 15.95 -22.67
CA THR A 617 15.80 16.47 -23.94
C THR A 617 16.55 17.73 -24.37
N LEU A 618 16.88 18.63 -23.43
CA LEU A 618 17.72 19.80 -23.67
C LEU A 618 19.11 19.41 -24.15
N VAL A 619 19.77 18.52 -23.40
CA VAL A 619 21.13 18.04 -23.69
C VAL A 619 21.21 17.36 -25.06
N ILE A 620 20.23 16.55 -25.43
CA ILE A 620 20.22 15.81 -26.69
C ILE A 620 19.86 16.72 -27.87
N SER A 621 18.78 17.50 -27.75
CA SER A 621 18.22 18.25 -28.89
C SER A 621 18.93 19.58 -29.14
N PHE A 622 19.59 20.15 -28.13
CA PHE A 622 20.22 21.48 -28.21
C PHE A 622 21.70 21.46 -27.80
N SER A 623 22.36 20.30 -27.88
CA SER A 623 23.77 20.12 -27.48
C SER A 623 24.70 21.18 -28.05
N GLY A 624 24.57 21.53 -29.34
CA GLY A 624 25.43 22.52 -30.01
C GLY A 624 25.36 23.92 -29.40
N ASN A 625 24.17 24.37 -28.99
CA ASN A 625 23.97 25.65 -28.33
C ASN A 625 24.42 25.62 -26.86
N LEU A 626 24.22 24.50 -26.16
CA LEU A 626 24.61 24.34 -24.76
C LEU A 626 26.13 24.34 -24.54
N ARG A 627 26.95 24.04 -25.57
CA ARG A 627 28.42 24.08 -25.45
C ARG A 627 28.99 25.46 -25.13
N ASN A 628 28.27 26.51 -25.55
CA ASN A 628 28.71 27.91 -25.48
C ASN A 628 27.85 28.74 -24.51
N ILE A 629 27.11 28.08 -23.62
CA ILE A 629 26.26 28.76 -22.65
C ILE A 629 27.12 29.46 -21.60
N SER A 630 26.73 30.66 -21.15
CA SER A 630 27.51 31.37 -20.13
C SER A 630 27.62 30.54 -18.83
N LEU A 631 28.82 30.50 -18.25
CA LEU A 631 29.04 29.87 -16.94
C LEU A 631 28.24 30.54 -15.81
N ASP A 632 27.81 31.79 -15.97
CA ASP A 632 26.90 32.45 -15.02
C ASP A 632 25.53 31.76 -14.99
N ILE A 633 25.04 31.28 -16.13
CA ILE A 633 23.79 30.52 -16.21
C ILE A 633 23.94 29.16 -15.52
N VAL A 634 25.10 28.50 -15.72
CA VAL A 634 25.42 27.24 -15.02
C VAL A 634 25.49 27.46 -13.52
N LYS A 635 26.07 28.60 -13.09
CA LYS A 635 26.11 29.00 -11.68
C LYS A 635 24.70 29.20 -11.10
N ASP A 636 23.79 29.79 -11.85
CA ASP A 636 22.39 29.93 -11.43
C ASP A 636 21.68 28.59 -11.28
N LEU A 637 21.96 27.61 -12.15
CA LEU A 637 21.47 26.24 -11.97
C LEU A 637 22.00 25.59 -10.67
N PHE A 638 23.27 25.82 -10.33
CA PHE A 638 23.84 25.33 -9.07
C PHE A 638 23.31 26.03 -7.82
N ARG A 639 22.76 27.25 -7.93
CA ARG A 639 22.11 27.96 -6.82
C ARG A 639 20.76 27.35 -6.43
N HIS A 640 20.17 26.52 -7.29
CA HIS A 640 18.90 25.86 -7.01
C HIS A 640 19.04 24.86 -5.86
N GLN A 641 17.97 24.65 -5.06
CA GLN A 641 18.02 23.72 -3.92
C GLN A 641 17.96 22.25 -4.35
N ALA A 642 17.30 21.96 -5.47
CA ALA A 642 17.15 20.59 -5.99
C ALA A 642 18.41 20.09 -6.72
N GLU A 643 18.93 18.94 -6.29
CA GLU A 643 20.14 18.32 -6.83
C GLU A 643 19.93 17.75 -8.24
N GLU A 644 18.69 17.48 -8.65
CA GLU A 644 18.33 17.09 -10.03
C GLU A 644 18.69 18.20 -11.04
N ILE A 645 18.59 19.47 -10.63
CA ILE A 645 19.01 20.61 -11.45
C ILE A 645 20.53 20.72 -11.49
N HIS A 646 21.23 20.36 -10.42
CA HIS A 646 22.70 20.28 -10.42
C HIS A 646 23.20 19.21 -11.39
N THR A 647 22.46 18.10 -11.53
CA THR A 647 22.76 17.08 -12.55
C THR A 647 22.69 17.65 -13.96
N LEU A 648 21.71 18.52 -14.28
CA LEU A 648 21.67 19.23 -15.57
C LEU A 648 22.88 20.15 -15.74
N ALA A 649 23.20 20.95 -14.72
CA ALA A 649 24.37 21.82 -14.74
C ALA A 649 25.66 21.04 -15.03
N GLY A 650 25.85 19.89 -14.35
CA GLY A 650 26.97 18.98 -14.61
C GLY A 650 26.96 18.41 -16.04
N LYS A 651 25.80 18.00 -16.57
CA LYS A 651 25.70 17.52 -17.97
C LYS A 651 26.09 18.61 -18.97
N ILE A 652 25.69 19.86 -18.74
CA ILE A 652 26.10 21.01 -19.55
C ILE A 652 27.63 21.21 -19.48
N LEU A 653 28.22 21.20 -18.28
CA LEU A 653 29.67 21.29 -18.12
C LEU A 653 30.42 20.17 -18.86
N MET A 654 29.83 18.97 -18.94
CA MET A 654 30.44 17.85 -19.65
C MET A 654 30.53 18.02 -21.17
N MET A 655 29.79 18.96 -21.76
CA MET A 655 29.89 19.29 -23.19
C MET A 655 30.37 20.72 -23.47
N HIS A 656 30.65 21.48 -22.41
CA HIS A 656 31.07 22.87 -22.49
C HIS A 656 32.44 23.01 -23.18
N GLU A 657 32.66 24.15 -23.86
CA GLU A 657 33.92 24.42 -24.57
C GLU A 657 35.12 24.69 -23.64
N VAL A 658 34.86 25.20 -22.44
CA VAL A 658 35.89 25.43 -21.41
C VAL A 658 36.41 24.09 -20.91
N ASN A 659 37.74 23.92 -20.96
CA ASN A 659 38.42 22.73 -20.43
C ASN A 659 38.08 22.51 -18.95
N ALA A 660 37.89 21.25 -18.56
CA ALA A 660 37.44 20.89 -17.22
C ALA A 660 38.35 21.41 -16.10
N GLU A 661 39.66 21.52 -16.34
CA GLU A 661 40.65 22.06 -15.41
C GLU A 661 40.52 23.58 -15.16
N ASN A 662 39.91 24.30 -16.09
CA ASN A 662 39.71 25.75 -16.04
C ASN A 662 38.30 26.13 -15.57
N LEU A 663 37.46 25.14 -15.23
CA LEU A 663 36.16 25.39 -14.64
C LEU A 663 36.32 25.92 -13.20
N PRO A 664 35.39 26.77 -12.72
CA PRO A 664 35.34 27.17 -11.32
C PRO A 664 35.36 25.97 -10.37
N GLU A 665 36.24 26.00 -9.36
CA GLU A 665 36.47 24.88 -8.44
C GLU A 665 35.21 24.52 -7.63
N ASP A 666 34.39 25.52 -7.31
CA ASP A 666 33.11 25.35 -6.61
C ASP A 666 32.14 24.46 -7.39
N PHE A 667 32.16 24.46 -8.72
CA PHE A 667 31.29 23.60 -9.52
C PHE A 667 31.60 22.11 -9.33
N LEU A 668 32.88 21.74 -9.36
CA LEU A 668 33.29 20.36 -9.08
C LEU A 668 32.94 19.97 -7.64
N GLN A 669 33.17 20.88 -6.68
CA GLN A 669 32.86 20.62 -5.28
C GLN A 669 31.36 20.34 -5.07
N ILE A 670 30.48 21.15 -5.66
CA ILE A 670 29.01 20.97 -5.55
C ILE A 670 28.60 19.60 -6.09
N LEU A 671 29.13 19.18 -7.26
CA LEU A 671 28.81 17.89 -7.86
C LEU A 671 29.32 16.71 -7.02
N LEU A 672 30.56 16.78 -6.53
CA LEU A 672 31.18 15.71 -5.73
C LEU A 672 30.56 15.55 -4.34
N GLN A 673 30.04 16.62 -3.76
CA GLN A 673 29.41 16.63 -2.43
C GLN A 673 27.88 16.44 -2.46
N SER A 674 27.28 16.32 -3.65
CA SER A 674 25.84 16.14 -3.83
C SER A 674 25.34 14.81 -3.25
N ASN A 675 24.13 14.77 -2.70
CA ASN A 675 23.49 13.52 -2.30
C ASN A 675 22.97 12.72 -3.52
N ASN A 676 22.89 13.34 -4.69
CA ASN A 676 22.48 12.71 -5.94
C ASN A 676 23.62 11.91 -6.57
N ILE A 677 23.34 10.63 -6.81
CA ILE A 677 24.27 9.66 -7.43
C ILE A 677 24.77 10.12 -8.81
N HIS A 678 23.92 10.73 -9.64
CA HIS A 678 24.28 11.17 -10.98
C HIS A 678 25.18 12.41 -10.94
N SER A 679 24.90 13.35 -10.04
CA SER A 679 25.75 14.52 -9.82
C SER A 679 27.18 14.13 -9.43
N ARG A 680 27.34 13.19 -8.47
CA ARG A 680 28.67 12.70 -8.07
C ARG A 680 29.41 12.01 -9.20
N GLY A 681 28.71 11.14 -9.93
CA GLY A 681 29.27 10.46 -11.11
C GLY A 681 29.76 11.45 -12.16
N ILE A 682 29.01 12.52 -12.42
CA ILE A 682 29.41 13.59 -13.34
C ILE A 682 30.63 14.37 -12.80
N GLY A 683 30.66 14.68 -11.51
CA GLY A 683 31.81 15.33 -10.87
C GLY A 683 33.10 14.54 -11.04
N ILE A 684 33.05 13.21 -10.84
CA ILE A 684 34.20 12.31 -11.03
C ILE A 684 34.58 12.22 -12.52
N ALA A 685 33.61 12.18 -13.43
CA ALA A 685 33.86 12.18 -14.87
C ALA A 685 34.50 13.48 -15.37
N LEU A 686 34.07 14.64 -14.84
CA LEU A 686 34.69 15.94 -15.08
C LEU A 686 36.14 15.96 -14.59
N LEU A 687 36.39 15.47 -13.37
CA LEU A 687 37.73 15.34 -12.83
C LEU A 687 38.62 14.47 -13.73
N GLY A 688 38.08 13.35 -14.24
CA GLY A 688 38.81 12.46 -15.16
C GLY A 688 39.24 13.07 -16.49
N ARG A 689 38.76 14.28 -16.84
CA ARG A 689 39.19 15.05 -18.01
C ARG A 689 40.39 15.97 -17.73
N PHE A 690 40.88 16.03 -16.50
CA PHE A 690 42.08 16.80 -16.15
C PHE A 690 43.33 16.14 -16.76
N PRO A 691 44.41 16.90 -17.00
CA PRO A 691 45.70 16.33 -17.36
C PRO A 691 46.20 15.32 -16.31
N GLU A 692 46.90 14.28 -16.77
CA GLU A 692 47.30 13.15 -15.92
C GLU A 692 48.23 13.57 -14.77
N ASN A 693 49.13 14.54 -15.00
CA ASN A 693 49.99 15.12 -13.96
C ASN A 693 49.18 15.85 -12.87
N ALA A 694 48.12 16.57 -13.23
CA ALA A 694 47.24 17.24 -12.27
C ALA A 694 46.44 16.22 -11.44
N LEU A 695 46.06 15.09 -12.04
CA LEU A 695 45.38 13.98 -11.36
C LEU A 695 46.30 13.25 -10.38
N LEU A 696 47.54 12.98 -10.77
CA LEU A 696 48.54 12.36 -9.90
C LEU A 696 48.83 13.24 -8.67
N ALA A 697 48.87 14.56 -8.83
CA ALA A 697 49.01 15.51 -7.71
C ALA A 697 47.81 15.47 -6.74
N LYS A 698 46.66 14.92 -7.15
CA LYS A 698 45.44 14.74 -6.36
C LYS A 698 45.25 13.30 -5.85
N LYS A 699 46.34 12.53 -5.70
CA LYS A 699 46.34 11.14 -5.21
C LYS A 699 45.42 10.91 -4.01
N GLU A 700 45.48 11.76 -2.99
CA GLU A 700 44.69 11.61 -1.76
C GLU A 700 43.17 11.61 -2.03
N ILE A 701 42.71 12.44 -2.98
CA ILE A 701 41.31 12.50 -3.40
C ILE A 701 40.91 11.22 -4.15
N LEU A 702 41.77 10.73 -5.06
CA LEU A 702 41.49 9.51 -5.81
C LEU A 702 41.42 8.28 -4.89
N VAL A 703 42.32 8.21 -3.90
CA VAL A 703 42.30 7.19 -2.83
C VAL A 703 41.01 7.28 -2.02
N SER A 704 40.60 8.48 -1.61
CA SER A 704 39.36 8.64 -0.83
C SER A 704 38.12 8.22 -1.62
N PHE A 705 38.08 8.41 -2.94
CA PHE A 705 37.01 7.90 -3.79
C PHE A 705 36.99 6.37 -3.86
N CYS A 706 38.16 5.72 -3.95
CA CYS A 706 38.24 4.25 -3.94
C CYS A 706 37.77 3.64 -2.59
N LEU A 707 37.95 4.39 -1.50
CA LEU A 707 37.60 3.98 -0.14
C LEU A 707 36.28 4.60 0.37
N SER A 708 35.55 5.28 -0.51
CA SER A 708 34.33 6.00 -0.14
C SER A 708 33.27 5.06 0.44
N SER A 709 32.46 5.58 1.37
CA SER A 709 31.27 4.87 1.87
C SER A 709 30.21 4.66 0.79
N LEU A 710 30.26 5.45 -0.29
CA LEU A 710 29.29 5.47 -1.37
C LEU A 710 29.71 4.55 -2.53
N PRO A 711 28.96 3.47 -2.85
CA PRO A 711 29.32 2.52 -3.90
C PRO A 711 29.42 3.14 -5.30
N ASP A 712 28.60 4.15 -5.60
CA ASP A 712 28.61 4.82 -6.89
C ASP A 712 29.90 5.62 -7.12
N VAL A 713 30.43 6.26 -6.07
CA VAL A 713 31.72 6.96 -6.12
C VAL A 713 32.85 5.96 -6.37
N ARG A 714 32.85 4.84 -5.63
CA ARG A 714 33.85 3.77 -5.81
C ARG A 714 33.83 3.21 -7.22
N ASN A 715 32.66 3.03 -7.82
CA ASN A 715 32.53 2.52 -9.19
C ASN A 715 32.91 3.56 -10.25
N ALA A 716 32.50 4.82 -10.06
CA ALA A 716 32.79 5.90 -11.02
C ALA A 716 34.29 6.22 -11.15
N VAL A 717 35.09 6.01 -10.09
CA VAL A 717 36.54 6.31 -10.13
C VAL A 717 37.37 5.19 -10.78
N LYS A 718 36.89 3.95 -10.89
CA LYS A 718 37.66 2.80 -11.44
C LYS A 718 38.28 3.07 -12.82
N PRO A 719 37.55 3.61 -13.82
CA PRO A 719 38.13 3.89 -15.14
C PRO A 719 39.26 4.92 -15.10
N LEU A 720 39.19 5.87 -14.16
CA LEU A 720 40.22 6.89 -13.96
C LEU A 720 41.48 6.28 -13.34
N ILE A 721 41.32 5.40 -12.34
CA ILE A 721 42.44 4.64 -11.77
C ILE A 721 43.11 3.78 -12.85
N PHE A 722 42.32 3.04 -13.63
CA PHE A 722 42.86 2.21 -14.71
C PHE A 722 43.67 3.00 -15.74
N LYS A 723 43.16 4.18 -16.16
CA LYS A 723 43.88 5.08 -17.06
C LYS A 723 45.23 5.48 -16.49
N LEU A 724 45.27 5.90 -15.22
CA LEU A 724 46.49 6.37 -14.57
C LEU A 724 47.50 5.24 -14.31
N THR A 725 47.05 4.06 -13.90
CA THR A 725 47.94 2.94 -13.57
C THR A 725 48.58 2.35 -14.81
N LYS A 726 47.87 2.37 -15.95
CA LYS A 726 48.43 1.98 -17.26
C LYS A 726 49.53 2.93 -17.74
N ALA A 727 49.37 4.23 -17.51
CA ALA A 727 50.36 5.23 -17.88
C ALA A 727 51.52 5.34 -16.88
N TYR A 728 51.25 5.08 -15.59
CA TYR A 728 52.18 5.25 -14.47
C TYR A 728 52.15 4.02 -13.53
N PRO A 729 52.89 2.94 -13.85
CA PRO A 729 52.85 1.70 -13.05
C PRO A 729 53.27 1.86 -11.58
N SER A 730 54.16 2.81 -11.27
CA SER A 730 54.57 3.12 -9.89
C SER A 730 53.42 3.64 -9.02
N PHE A 731 52.50 4.39 -9.62
CA PHE A 731 51.27 4.81 -8.94
C PHE A 731 50.41 3.59 -8.58
N GLY A 732 50.32 2.60 -9.48
CA GLY A 732 49.64 1.33 -9.22
C GLY A 732 50.23 0.56 -8.05
N THR A 733 51.56 0.46 -7.95
CA THR A 733 52.22 -0.20 -6.81
C THR A 733 51.92 0.50 -5.49
N GLU A 734 51.92 1.83 -5.47
CA GLU A 734 51.57 2.60 -4.27
C GLU A 734 50.12 2.38 -3.82
N LEU A 735 49.18 2.25 -4.77
CA LEU A 735 47.77 1.95 -4.47
C LEU A 735 47.59 0.52 -3.94
N VAL A 736 48.28 -0.47 -4.53
CA VAL A 736 48.25 -1.86 -4.05
C VAL A 736 48.74 -1.96 -2.61
N ASP A 737 49.87 -1.31 -2.28
CA ASP A 737 50.40 -1.30 -0.91
C ASP A 737 49.43 -0.67 0.10
N LEU A 738 48.64 0.31 -0.34
CA LEU A 738 47.64 0.97 0.49
C LEU A 738 46.36 0.14 0.67
N PHE A 739 45.86 -0.51 -0.39
CA PHE A 739 44.56 -1.18 -0.38
C PHE A 739 44.61 -2.61 0.15
N VAL A 740 45.69 -3.35 -0.08
CA VAL A 740 45.79 -4.75 0.37
C VAL A 740 45.63 -4.92 1.89
N PRO A 741 46.21 -4.06 2.76
CA PRO A 741 45.98 -4.14 4.20
C PRO A 741 44.51 -3.99 4.63
N ALA A 742 43.66 -3.33 3.83
CA ALA A 742 42.25 -3.11 4.17
C ALA A 742 41.49 -4.43 4.35
N PHE A 743 41.83 -5.48 3.57
CA PHE A 743 41.22 -6.81 3.65
C PHE A 743 41.45 -7.55 4.97
N LEU A 744 42.44 -7.14 5.75
CA LEU A 744 42.75 -7.73 7.06
C LEU A 744 42.00 -7.04 8.19
N MET A 745 41.42 -5.88 7.92
CA MET A 745 40.61 -5.11 8.86
C MET A 745 39.13 -5.46 8.69
N LYS A 746 38.33 -5.13 9.70
CA LYS A 746 36.88 -5.20 9.56
C LYS A 746 36.45 -4.23 8.47
N GLU A 747 35.61 -4.70 7.56
CA GLU A 747 35.04 -3.89 6.49
C GLU A 747 34.37 -2.64 7.06
N SER A 748 34.80 -1.47 6.58
CA SER A 748 34.31 -0.16 7.06
C SER A 748 32.89 0.13 6.56
N TYR A 749 32.57 -0.30 5.33
CA TYR A 749 31.29 -0.06 4.65
C TYR A 749 30.91 -1.26 3.81
N GLU A 750 29.62 -1.56 3.72
CA GLU A 750 29.12 -2.70 2.95
C GLU A 750 29.60 -2.68 1.48
N GLY A 751 30.16 -3.80 1.03
CA GLY A 751 30.62 -4.01 -0.35
C GLY A 751 31.95 -3.34 -0.70
N LEU A 752 32.62 -2.67 0.26
CA LEU A 752 33.93 -2.05 0.04
C LEU A 752 34.98 -3.11 -0.31
N HIS A 753 35.01 -4.22 0.42
CA HIS A 753 36.01 -5.28 0.18
C HIS A 753 35.84 -5.91 -1.21
N ASP A 754 34.60 -6.11 -1.66
CA ASP A 754 34.31 -6.66 -2.98
C ASP A 754 34.68 -5.67 -4.09
N ASP A 755 34.42 -4.37 -3.90
CA ASP A 755 34.82 -3.32 -4.84
C ASP A 755 36.34 -3.18 -4.95
N LEU A 756 37.06 -3.24 -3.81
CA LEU A 756 38.52 -3.24 -3.79
C LEU A 756 39.09 -4.51 -4.42
N LEU A 757 38.45 -5.67 -4.21
CA LEU A 757 38.89 -6.93 -4.81
C LEU A 757 38.78 -6.83 -6.34
N HIS A 758 37.67 -6.29 -6.85
CA HIS A 758 37.51 -6.04 -8.27
C HIS A 758 38.59 -5.08 -8.79
N LEU A 759 38.82 -3.97 -8.10
CA LEU A 759 39.83 -2.97 -8.49
C LEU A 759 41.25 -3.59 -8.56
N LEU A 760 41.60 -4.40 -7.55
CA LEU A 760 42.90 -5.07 -7.47
C LEU A 760 43.05 -6.19 -8.49
N ALA A 761 42.01 -6.99 -8.68
CA ALA A 761 42.02 -8.15 -9.58
C ALA A 761 42.03 -7.76 -11.06
N ASN A 762 41.45 -6.59 -11.40
CA ASN A 762 41.32 -6.15 -12.78
C ASN A 762 42.25 -4.96 -13.09
N GLU A 763 41.93 -3.77 -12.59
CA GLU A 763 42.60 -2.52 -12.95
C GLU A 763 44.03 -2.38 -12.41
N LEU A 764 44.35 -3.02 -11.28
CA LEU A 764 45.66 -2.99 -10.62
C LEU A 764 46.39 -4.34 -10.68
N SER A 765 45.92 -5.27 -11.50
CA SER A 765 46.41 -6.65 -11.52
C SER A 765 47.92 -6.74 -11.75
N GLU A 766 48.47 -5.94 -12.67
CA GLU A 766 49.90 -5.91 -13.00
C GLU A 766 50.79 -5.48 -11.82
N SER A 767 50.27 -4.65 -10.91
CA SER A 767 51.01 -4.14 -9.75
C SER A 767 51.01 -5.09 -8.54
N LEU A 768 50.32 -6.23 -8.60
CA LEU A 768 50.19 -7.17 -7.47
C LEU A 768 51.46 -7.93 -7.10
N SER A 769 52.47 -7.98 -7.98
CA SER A 769 53.70 -8.77 -7.76
C SER A 769 54.55 -8.29 -6.58
N ILE A 770 54.30 -7.08 -6.07
CA ILE A 770 55.01 -6.51 -4.91
C ILE A 770 54.61 -7.17 -3.58
N ILE A 771 53.46 -7.85 -3.52
CA ILE A 771 52.94 -8.41 -2.28
C ILE A 771 53.67 -9.72 -1.90
N PRO A 772 54.30 -9.78 -0.71
CA PRO A 772 55.11 -10.94 -0.31
C PRO A 772 54.27 -12.16 0.08
N LYS A 773 54.94 -13.33 0.16
CA LYS A 773 54.35 -14.62 0.52
C LYS A 773 53.58 -14.55 1.85
N GLU A 774 54.17 -13.97 2.88
CA GLU A 774 53.63 -13.94 4.24
C GLU A 774 52.29 -13.22 4.28
N ARG A 775 52.18 -12.09 3.57
CA ARG A 775 50.94 -11.31 3.48
C ARG A 775 49.87 -12.04 2.67
N SER A 776 50.27 -12.75 1.62
CA SER A 776 49.36 -13.57 0.79
C SER A 776 48.76 -14.74 1.60
N LEU A 777 49.58 -15.42 2.40
CA LEU A 777 49.12 -16.49 3.30
C LEU A 777 48.22 -15.95 4.41
N LEU A 778 48.52 -14.77 4.97
CA LEU A 778 47.67 -14.12 5.96
C LEU A 778 46.28 -13.80 5.40
N LEU A 779 46.19 -13.34 4.16
CA LEU A 779 44.91 -13.09 3.47
C LEU A 779 44.10 -14.38 3.29
N LEU A 780 44.74 -15.49 2.90
CA LEU A 780 44.09 -16.80 2.80
C LEU A 780 43.53 -17.28 4.15
N GLN A 781 44.17 -16.93 5.25
CA GLN A 781 43.73 -17.29 6.61
C GLN A 781 42.70 -16.33 7.21
N SER A 782 42.39 -15.23 6.52
CA SER A 782 41.40 -14.26 6.98
C SER A 782 40.01 -14.88 7.09
N LYS A 783 39.19 -14.33 8.00
CA LYS A 783 37.76 -14.68 8.09
C LYS A 783 36.90 -14.01 7.01
N PHE A 784 37.44 -13.02 6.29
CA PHE A 784 36.71 -12.28 5.27
C PHE A 784 36.85 -12.97 3.90
N LYS A 785 35.72 -13.23 3.24
CA LYS A 785 35.68 -13.93 1.95
C LYS A 785 36.52 -13.23 0.86
N ALA A 786 36.37 -11.93 0.71
CA ALA A 786 37.12 -11.15 -0.29
C ALA A 786 38.63 -11.16 -0.03
N ALA A 787 39.05 -11.21 1.24
CA ALA A 787 40.44 -11.36 1.62
C ALA A 787 40.99 -12.74 1.19
N GLN A 788 40.22 -13.82 1.40
CA GLN A 788 40.60 -15.15 0.94
C GLN A 788 40.71 -15.22 -0.59
N GLN A 789 39.79 -14.57 -1.31
CA GLN A 789 39.83 -14.49 -2.78
C GLN A 789 41.05 -13.71 -3.27
N MET A 790 41.37 -12.58 -2.63
CA MET A 790 42.60 -11.83 -2.91
C MET A 790 43.84 -12.69 -2.63
N GLY A 791 43.84 -13.41 -1.50
CA GLY A 791 44.89 -14.37 -1.14
C GLY A 791 45.07 -15.48 -2.17
N LEU A 792 43.99 -15.99 -2.78
CA LEU A 792 44.05 -16.99 -3.85
C LEU A 792 44.66 -16.42 -5.15
N ILE A 793 44.30 -15.19 -5.52
CA ILE A 793 44.91 -14.50 -6.67
C ILE A 793 46.42 -14.37 -6.45
N LEU A 794 46.83 -13.93 -5.26
CA LEU A 794 48.25 -13.77 -4.90
C LEU A 794 48.97 -15.11 -4.78
N LEU A 795 48.33 -16.15 -4.26
CA LEU A 795 48.89 -17.51 -4.19
C LEU A 795 49.31 -18.01 -5.56
N ARG A 796 48.45 -17.83 -6.57
CA ARG A 796 48.72 -18.24 -7.95
C ARG A 796 49.76 -17.37 -8.64
N LYS A 797 49.87 -16.10 -8.24
CA LYS A 797 50.69 -15.10 -8.95
C LYS A 797 52.10 -14.96 -8.37
N ASN A 798 52.22 -14.97 -7.05
CA ASN A 798 53.42 -14.51 -6.34
C ASN A 798 54.16 -15.63 -5.58
N ILE A 799 53.53 -16.78 -5.32
CA ILE A 799 54.12 -17.86 -4.52
C ILE A 799 54.46 -19.06 -5.40
N LYS A 800 55.71 -19.53 -5.34
CA LYS A 800 56.11 -20.79 -5.98
C LYS A 800 55.72 -21.99 -5.12
N GLU A 801 55.31 -23.09 -5.74
CA GLU A 801 54.83 -24.29 -5.04
C GLU A 801 55.88 -24.88 -4.08
N GLU A 802 57.17 -24.81 -4.44
CA GLU A 802 58.29 -25.32 -3.65
C GLU A 802 58.50 -24.54 -2.35
N GLU A 803 58.07 -23.28 -2.29
CA GLU A 803 58.24 -22.41 -1.12
C GLU A 803 57.24 -22.73 0.00
N LEU A 804 56.14 -23.45 -0.29
CA LEU A 804 55.08 -23.76 0.67
C LEU A 804 55.39 -25.01 1.48
N THR A 805 55.66 -24.89 2.77
CA THR A 805 55.92 -26.03 3.70
C THR A 805 54.73 -26.98 3.83
N ILE A 806 54.95 -28.22 4.28
CA ILE A 806 53.86 -29.19 4.50
C ILE A 806 52.86 -28.65 5.54
N SER A 807 53.33 -28.03 6.63
CA SER A 807 52.44 -27.38 7.61
C SER A 807 51.58 -26.26 7.01
N GLU A 808 52.15 -25.42 6.14
CA GLU A 808 51.38 -24.39 5.41
C GLU A 808 50.34 -25.05 4.49
N LEU A 809 50.71 -26.10 3.76
CA LEU A 809 49.80 -26.83 2.88
C LEU A 809 48.65 -27.49 3.64
N VAL A 810 48.91 -28.11 4.81
CA VAL A 810 47.88 -28.69 5.69
C VAL A 810 46.88 -27.61 6.12
N LYS A 811 47.37 -26.42 6.53
CA LYS A 811 46.50 -25.28 6.87
C LYS A 811 45.65 -24.84 5.67
N LEU A 812 46.26 -24.75 4.48
CA LEU A 812 45.56 -24.40 3.24
C LEU A 812 44.54 -25.47 2.81
N GLY A 813 44.80 -26.75 3.11
CA GLY A 813 43.86 -27.86 2.88
C GLY A 813 42.56 -27.71 3.69
N SER A 814 42.55 -26.87 4.72
CA SER A 814 41.35 -26.54 5.52
C SER A 814 40.74 -25.18 5.19
N ASN A 815 41.19 -24.53 4.11
CA ASN A 815 40.69 -23.22 3.70
C ASN A 815 39.20 -23.29 3.25
N PRO A 816 38.37 -22.29 3.55
CA PRO A 816 36.99 -22.26 3.09
C PRO A 816 36.82 -22.26 1.56
N LEU A 817 37.76 -21.69 0.81
CA LEU A 817 37.74 -21.72 -0.65
C LEU A 817 38.20 -23.08 -1.19
N GLN A 818 37.30 -23.77 -1.90
CA GLN A 818 37.60 -25.06 -2.51
C GLN A 818 38.80 -25.00 -3.46
N GLU A 819 38.94 -23.91 -4.22
CA GLU A 819 40.06 -23.71 -5.14
C GLU A 819 41.43 -23.73 -4.44
N VAL A 820 41.50 -23.22 -3.21
CA VAL A 820 42.71 -23.27 -2.38
C VAL A 820 42.99 -24.70 -1.93
N ARG A 821 41.95 -25.45 -1.53
CA ARG A 821 42.08 -26.87 -1.14
C ARG A 821 42.56 -27.72 -2.32
N VAL A 822 41.96 -27.54 -3.50
CA VAL A 822 42.38 -28.22 -4.74
C VAL A 822 43.84 -27.90 -5.09
N TYR A 823 44.25 -26.64 -4.93
CA TYR A 823 45.64 -26.24 -5.12
C TYR A 823 46.59 -27.02 -4.19
N THR A 824 46.25 -27.13 -2.90
CA THR A 824 46.97 -27.98 -1.94
C THR A 824 47.03 -29.44 -2.38
N TRP A 825 45.91 -30.03 -2.80
CA TRP A 825 45.85 -31.44 -3.19
C TRP A 825 46.75 -31.73 -4.40
N ASN A 826 46.81 -30.81 -5.35
CA ASN A 826 47.67 -30.94 -6.52
C ASN A 826 49.16 -30.95 -6.13
N ILE A 827 49.56 -30.12 -5.17
CA ILE A 827 50.94 -30.11 -4.65
C ILE A 827 51.26 -31.43 -3.93
N PHE A 828 50.33 -31.95 -3.12
CA PHE A 828 50.48 -33.28 -2.48
C PHE A 828 50.72 -34.38 -3.53
N LYS A 829 49.91 -34.40 -4.60
CA LYS A 829 50.06 -35.38 -5.70
C LYS A 829 51.36 -35.20 -6.49
N LYS A 830 51.80 -33.96 -6.68
CA LYS A 830 52.97 -33.61 -7.50
C LYS A 830 54.29 -33.91 -6.78
N TYR A 831 54.34 -33.77 -5.45
CA TYR A 831 55.57 -33.94 -4.66
C TYR A 831 55.42 -34.99 -3.54
N PRO A 832 55.17 -36.28 -3.87
CA PRO A 832 54.86 -37.30 -2.87
C PRO A 832 56.01 -37.62 -1.92
N GLU A 833 57.25 -37.60 -2.39
CA GLU A 833 58.44 -37.87 -1.55
C GLU A 833 58.63 -36.81 -0.47
N ARG A 834 58.25 -35.56 -0.77
CA ARG A 834 58.25 -34.47 0.20
C ARG A 834 57.20 -34.68 1.29
N VAL A 835 56.02 -35.18 0.91
CA VAL A 835 54.93 -35.50 1.84
C VAL A 835 55.31 -36.68 2.73
N LYS A 836 56.00 -37.70 2.20
CA LYS A 836 56.51 -38.85 2.97
C LYS A 836 57.57 -38.44 3.99
N ALA A 837 58.46 -37.51 3.62
CA ALA A 837 59.52 -37.02 4.51
C ALA A 837 58.97 -36.31 5.76
N ASP A 838 57.81 -35.65 5.64
CA ASP A 838 57.12 -34.95 6.73
C ASP A 838 55.72 -35.54 6.98
N LYS A 839 55.67 -36.88 7.02
CA LYS A 839 54.43 -37.66 7.10
C LYS A 839 53.60 -37.40 8.36
N GLU A 840 54.25 -37.06 9.48
CA GLU A 840 53.58 -36.72 10.74
C GLU A 840 52.73 -35.46 10.59
N GLU A 841 53.30 -34.38 10.05
CA GLU A 841 52.56 -33.14 9.81
C GLU A 841 51.56 -33.31 8.66
N ALA A 842 51.95 -34.03 7.59
CA ALA A 842 51.08 -34.27 6.44
C ALA A 842 49.77 -34.96 6.83
N LEU A 843 49.82 -35.95 7.73
CA LEU A 843 48.64 -36.71 8.16
C LEU A 843 47.58 -35.82 8.81
N ARG A 844 47.95 -34.70 9.43
CA ARG A 844 46.99 -33.76 10.06
C ARG A 844 45.97 -33.18 9.07
N ILE A 845 46.22 -33.27 7.76
CA ILE A 845 45.22 -32.91 6.74
C ILE A 845 43.96 -33.79 6.81
N THR A 846 44.04 -35.00 7.37
CA THR A 846 42.87 -35.87 7.58
C THR A 846 41.90 -35.30 8.62
N ASP A 847 42.34 -34.41 9.50
CA ASP A 847 41.48 -33.74 10.47
C ASP A 847 40.82 -32.45 9.92
N SER A 848 40.90 -32.21 8.61
CA SER A 848 40.27 -31.06 7.99
C SER A 848 38.74 -31.02 8.24
N TYR A 849 38.22 -29.80 8.48
CA TYR A 849 36.78 -29.57 8.58
C TYR A 849 36.02 -29.89 7.29
N TRP A 850 36.69 -29.95 6.14
CA TRP A 850 36.06 -30.14 4.83
C TRP A 850 36.11 -31.60 4.36
N ASP A 851 34.94 -32.15 4.05
CA ASP A 851 34.78 -33.56 3.65
C ASP A 851 35.58 -33.91 2.39
N ASP A 852 35.62 -32.99 1.42
CA ASP A 852 36.35 -33.18 0.17
C ASP A 852 37.87 -33.31 0.38
N THR A 853 38.46 -32.50 1.26
CA THR A 853 39.86 -32.63 1.66
C THR A 853 40.11 -33.96 2.37
N ARG A 854 39.22 -34.40 3.25
CA ARG A 854 39.40 -35.69 3.95
C ARG A 854 39.29 -36.87 3.01
N ILE A 855 38.33 -36.86 2.09
CA ILE A 855 38.20 -37.89 1.04
C ILE A 855 39.49 -37.94 0.22
N PHE A 856 39.98 -36.78 -0.25
CA PHE A 856 41.26 -36.70 -0.94
C PHE A 856 42.40 -37.27 -0.10
N ALA A 857 42.49 -36.88 1.18
CA ALA A 857 43.56 -37.32 2.08
C ALA A 857 43.55 -38.85 2.28
N PHE A 858 42.38 -39.44 2.53
CA PHE A 858 42.23 -40.89 2.68
C PHE A 858 42.68 -41.62 1.41
N ASP A 859 42.22 -41.16 0.25
CA ASP A 859 42.61 -41.75 -1.04
C ASP A 859 44.11 -41.58 -1.32
N TYR A 860 44.65 -40.41 -1.00
CA TYR A 860 46.07 -40.12 -1.18
C TYR A 860 46.94 -41.04 -0.30
N PHE A 861 46.70 -41.10 1.00
CA PHE A 861 47.50 -41.94 1.91
C PHE A 861 47.28 -43.43 1.66
N ARG A 862 46.07 -43.87 1.30
CA ARG A 862 45.76 -45.28 0.99
C ARG A 862 46.59 -45.82 -0.19
N ASN A 863 46.82 -44.97 -1.19
CA ASN A 863 47.39 -45.36 -2.48
C ASN A 863 48.85 -44.92 -2.67
N THR A 864 49.31 -43.91 -1.93
CA THR A 864 50.67 -43.35 -2.10
C THR A 864 51.65 -43.87 -1.05
N PHE A 865 51.18 -44.21 0.16
CA PHE A 865 52.02 -44.78 1.21
C PHE A 865 52.10 -46.31 1.10
N SER A 866 53.30 -46.82 1.37
CA SER A 866 53.64 -48.23 1.44
C SER A 866 53.80 -48.70 2.90
N SER A 867 54.04 -49.99 3.12
CA SER A 867 54.22 -50.54 4.47
C SER A 867 55.40 -49.93 5.24
N SER A 868 56.45 -49.44 4.56
CA SER A 868 57.60 -48.78 5.20
C SER A 868 57.30 -47.35 5.63
N ASP A 869 56.24 -46.74 5.09
CA ASP A 869 55.88 -45.36 5.41
C ASP A 869 55.05 -45.28 6.70
N TRP A 870 54.32 -46.35 7.05
CA TRP A 870 53.49 -46.42 8.26
C TRP A 870 54.27 -46.86 9.49
N THR A 871 54.00 -46.19 10.61
CA THR A 871 54.46 -46.61 11.95
C THR A 871 53.24 -46.87 12.84
N THR A 872 53.43 -47.67 13.89
CA THR A 872 52.36 -47.97 14.86
C THR A 872 51.78 -46.69 15.46
N ASP A 873 52.62 -45.70 15.80
CA ASP A 873 52.16 -44.42 16.37
C ASP A 873 51.32 -43.59 15.39
N LEU A 874 51.69 -43.55 14.10
CA LEU A 874 50.89 -42.84 13.08
C LEU A 874 49.50 -43.46 12.89
N LEU A 875 49.44 -44.79 12.89
CA LEU A 875 48.19 -45.54 12.74
C LEU A 875 47.28 -45.41 13.97
N ILE A 876 47.86 -45.34 15.16
CA ILE A 876 47.14 -45.08 16.41
C ILE A 876 46.66 -43.63 16.45
N ALA A 877 47.46 -42.66 16.02
CA ALA A 877 47.07 -41.25 15.95
C ALA A 877 45.83 -41.03 15.07
N LEU A 878 45.70 -41.75 13.95
CA LEU A 878 44.48 -41.73 13.12
C LEU A 878 43.23 -42.25 13.86
N CYS A 879 43.41 -43.15 14.83
CA CYS A 879 42.33 -43.66 15.66
C CYS A 879 42.00 -42.75 16.86
N ASP A 880 42.91 -41.85 17.26
CA ASP A 880 42.80 -40.97 18.43
C ASP A 880 42.10 -39.62 18.14
N THR A 881 41.64 -39.42 16.91
CA THR A 881 40.80 -38.28 16.52
C THR A 881 39.36 -38.41 17.00
N VAL A 882 38.66 -37.30 17.21
CA VAL A 882 37.22 -37.31 17.55
C VAL A 882 36.30 -37.62 16.36
N ARG A 883 36.84 -37.64 15.14
CA ARG A 883 36.05 -37.83 13.90
C ARG A 883 35.92 -39.30 13.52
N GLU A 884 34.68 -39.81 13.41
CA GLU A 884 34.44 -41.23 13.13
C GLU A 884 34.98 -41.69 11.76
N ASP A 885 34.91 -40.86 10.72
CA ASP A 885 35.40 -41.20 9.38
C ASP A 885 36.93 -41.36 9.33
N VAL A 886 37.67 -40.50 10.04
CA VAL A 886 39.13 -40.62 10.19
C VAL A 886 39.48 -41.84 11.04
N GLN A 887 38.72 -42.13 12.11
CA GLN A 887 38.89 -43.37 12.88
C GLN A 887 38.63 -44.62 12.04
N ASP A 888 37.61 -44.59 11.16
CA ASP A 888 37.28 -45.69 10.26
C ASP A 888 38.44 -45.93 9.27
N PHE A 889 39.01 -44.85 8.72
CA PHE A 889 40.22 -44.90 7.89
C PHE A 889 41.44 -45.43 8.67
N GLY A 890 41.66 -44.97 9.90
CA GLY A 890 42.73 -45.47 10.77
C GLY A 890 42.65 -46.98 10.99
N ARG A 891 41.46 -47.51 11.30
CA ARG A 891 41.25 -48.96 11.46
C ARG A 891 41.42 -49.74 10.17
N GLU A 892 41.02 -49.17 9.03
CA GLU A 892 41.30 -49.72 7.70
C GLU A 892 42.82 -49.87 7.50
N MET A 893 43.59 -48.82 7.77
CA MET A 893 45.05 -48.83 7.61
C MET A 893 45.75 -49.76 8.60
N ILE A 894 45.32 -49.81 9.86
CA ILE A 894 45.82 -50.79 10.85
C ILE A 894 45.60 -52.22 10.33
N THR A 895 44.42 -52.51 9.79
CA THR A 895 44.10 -53.84 9.26
C THR A 895 44.95 -54.18 8.03
N LYS A 896 45.13 -53.20 7.12
CA LYS A 896 45.87 -53.37 5.86
C LYS A 896 47.39 -53.56 6.08
N PHE A 897 47.96 -52.87 7.07
CA PHE A 897 49.39 -52.87 7.37
C PHE A 897 49.72 -53.55 8.71
N PHE A 898 48.85 -54.45 9.17
CA PHE A 898 49.03 -55.15 10.44
C PHE A 898 50.29 -56.02 10.44
N GLN A 899 51.11 -55.87 11.49
CA GLN A 899 52.23 -56.75 11.79
C GLN A 899 52.00 -57.43 13.14
N ALA A 900 52.22 -58.75 13.20
CA ALA A 900 51.88 -59.54 14.37
C ALA A 900 52.64 -59.10 15.64
N GLU A 901 53.85 -58.57 15.49
CA GLU A 901 54.70 -58.04 16.56
C GLU A 901 54.08 -56.84 17.28
N ASN A 902 53.29 -56.03 16.57
CA ASN A 902 52.69 -54.79 17.10
C ASN A 902 51.31 -55.02 17.72
N GLY A 903 50.77 -56.25 17.67
CA GLY A 903 49.40 -56.56 18.09
C GLY A 903 49.13 -56.28 19.58
N MET A 904 50.13 -56.46 20.43
CA MET A 904 50.03 -56.14 21.86
C MET A 904 49.98 -54.63 22.12
N GLU A 905 50.75 -53.85 21.36
CA GLU A 905 50.72 -52.39 21.45
C GLU A 905 49.37 -51.82 20.99
N TYR A 906 48.80 -52.34 19.90
CA TYR A 906 47.45 -51.97 19.47
C TYR A 906 46.39 -52.34 20.50
N LEU A 907 46.47 -53.53 21.10
CA LEU A 907 45.55 -53.95 22.15
C LEU A 907 45.56 -52.97 23.32
N LEU A 908 46.74 -52.64 23.85
CA LEU A 908 46.86 -51.76 25.02
C LEU A 908 46.43 -50.32 24.70
N LYS A 909 46.98 -49.71 23.64
CA LYS A 909 46.70 -48.30 23.30
C LYS A 909 45.24 -48.09 22.83
N LEU A 910 44.69 -48.97 21.99
CA LEU A 910 43.31 -48.80 21.50
C LEU A 910 42.25 -49.18 22.54
N SER A 911 42.58 -50.00 23.55
CA SER A 911 41.62 -50.32 24.63
C SER A 911 41.24 -49.11 25.49
N GLN A 912 42.10 -48.09 25.51
CA GLN A 912 41.87 -46.86 26.26
C GLN A 912 40.91 -45.90 25.54
N HIS A 913 40.58 -46.17 24.27
CA HIS A 913 39.78 -45.26 23.46
C HIS A 913 38.29 -45.27 23.87
N PRO A 914 37.59 -44.12 23.97
CA PRO A 914 36.20 -44.06 24.42
C PRO A 914 35.16 -44.49 23.37
N ASN A 915 35.50 -44.45 22.07
CA ASN A 915 34.57 -44.80 20.99
C ASN A 915 34.30 -46.31 20.90
N THR A 916 33.02 -46.68 20.93
CA THR A 916 32.56 -48.08 20.89
C THR A 916 32.96 -48.87 19.65
N LYS A 917 33.14 -48.25 18.48
CA LYS A 917 33.62 -48.90 17.25
C LYS A 917 35.10 -49.27 17.37
N VAL A 918 35.91 -48.38 17.91
CA VAL A 918 37.33 -48.65 18.20
C VAL A 918 37.45 -49.72 19.27
N GLN A 919 36.66 -49.63 20.34
CA GLN A 919 36.61 -50.66 21.39
C GLN A 919 36.20 -52.04 20.86
N LEU A 920 35.23 -52.11 19.93
CA LEU A 920 34.85 -53.36 19.26
C LEU A 920 35.99 -53.90 18.40
N PHE A 921 36.68 -53.03 17.66
CA PHE A 921 37.85 -53.43 16.86
C PHE A 921 38.96 -53.99 17.74
N THR A 922 39.21 -53.39 18.91
CA THR A 922 40.18 -53.88 19.90
C THR A 922 39.89 -55.32 20.36
N THR A 923 38.63 -55.75 20.40
CA THR A 923 38.27 -57.13 20.80
C THR A 923 38.90 -58.21 19.91
N ALA A 924 39.25 -57.89 18.66
CA ALA A 924 39.87 -58.85 17.73
C ALA A 924 41.27 -59.31 18.17
N TYR A 925 41.92 -58.55 19.06
CA TYR A 925 43.28 -58.85 19.54
C TYR A 925 43.30 -59.60 20.87
N LEU A 926 42.17 -59.69 21.59
CA LEU A 926 42.10 -60.28 22.94
C LEU A 926 42.58 -61.74 22.98
N GLU A 927 42.00 -62.60 22.15
CA GLU A 927 42.31 -64.04 22.16
C GLU A 927 43.78 -64.31 21.86
N LYS A 928 44.39 -63.55 20.95
CA LYS A 928 45.76 -63.79 20.50
C LYS A 928 46.83 -63.15 21.39
N TYR A 929 46.53 -62.02 22.02
CA TYR A 929 47.52 -61.19 22.72
C TYR A 929 47.27 -61.04 24.23
N ALA A 930 46.13 -61.51 24.75
CA ALA A 930 45.84 -61.49 26.19
C ALA A 930 45.49 -62.86 26.80
N ALA A 931 45.17 -63.90 26.01
CA ALA A 931 44.88 -65.22 26.54
C ALA A 931 46.08 -65.81 27.29
N ASP A 932 45.80 -66.58 28.34
CA ASP A 932 46.76 -67.21 29.25
C ASP A 932 47.77 -66.24 29.91
N ASN A 933 47.55 -64.93 29.84
CA ASN A 933 48.40 -63.89 30.45
C ASN A 933 47.61 -63.03 31.44
N TYR A 934 47.76 -63.33 32.74
CA TYR A 934 47.01 -62.63 33.78
C TYR A 934 47.39 -61.14 33.92
N GLU A 935 48.63 -60.76 33.64
CA GLU A 935 49.14 -59.39 33.80
C GLU A 935 48.47 -58.44 32.80
N ILE A 936 48.35 -58.88 31.54
CA ILE A 936 47.66 -58.14 30.48
C ILE A 936 46.16 -58.06 30.76
N ILE A 937 45.54 -59.16 31.19
CA ILE A 937 44.11 -59.18 31.57
C ILE A 937 43.86 -58.21 32.74
N GLN A 938 44.79 -58.12 33.68
CA GLN A 938 44.72 -57.17 34.79
C GLN A 938 44.83 -55.71 34.33
N GLU A 939 45.74 -55.40 33.40
CA GLU A 939 45.88 -54.07 32.81
C GLU A 939 44.61 -53.65 32.05
N LEU A 940 43.96 -54.61 31.37
CA LEU A 940 42.70 -54.40 30.63
C LEU A 940 41.44 -54.33 31.53
N LYS A 941 41.55 -54.50 32.85
CA LYS A 941 40.40 -54.52 33.78
C LYS A 941 39.49 -53.29 33.62
N SER A 942 40.07 -52.11 33.49
CA SER A 942 39.33 -50.85 33.31
C SER A 942 38.59 -50.80 31.96
N TYR A 943 39.21 -51.30 30.89
CA TYR A 943 38.58 -51.43 29.57
C TYR A 943 37.38 -52.38 29.64
N PHE A 944 37.52 -53.56 30.25
CA PHE A 944 36.42 -54.53 30.39
C PHE A 944 35.25 -53.96 31.20
N ILE A 945 35.51 -53.30 32.33
CA ILE A 945 34.46 -52.67 33.13
C ILE A 945 33.75 -51.59 32.31
N THR A 946 34.51 -50.72 31.63
CA THR A 946 33.96 -49.62 30.83
C THR A 946 33.06 -50.15 29.71
N LEU A 947 33.55 -51.12 28.94
CA LEU A 947 32.85 -51.70 27.81
C LEU A 947 31.57 -52.44 28.25
N LEU A 948 31.65 -53.27 29.29
CA LEU A 948 30.50 -54.05 29.76
C LEU A 948 29.44 -53.19 30.46
N SER A 949 29.83 -52.05 31.06
CA SER A 949 28.91 -51.14 31.76
C SER A 949 28.13 -50.20 30.84
N GLN A 950 28.43 -50.13 29.54
CA GLN A 950 27.72 -49.26 28.59
C GLN A 950 26.29 -49.73 28.35
N VAL A 951 25.29 -48.92 28.71
CA VAL A 951 23.86 -49.27 28.52
C VAL A 951 23.46 -49.11 27.05
N ASN A 952 22.80 -50.13 26.47
CA ASN A 952 22.29 -50.14 25.09
C ASN A 952 23.32 -49.89 23.97
N LYS A 953 24.62 -50.10 24.22
CA LYS A 953 25.70 -49.94 23.23
C LYS A 953 26.63 -51.15 23.22
N GLY A 954 27.29 -51.40 22.09
CA GLY A 954 28.41 -52.35 22.02
C GLY A 954 28.08 -53.84 22.22
N ARG A 955 26.84 -54.29 21.95
CA ARG A 955 26.37 -55.67 22.20
C ARG A 955 27.36 -56.76 21.74
N VAL A 956 27.89 -56.65 20.51
CA VAL A 956 28.85 -57.63 19.96
C VAL A 956 30.16 -57.64 20.75
N ALA A 957 30.69 -56.45 21.07
CA ALA A 957 31.92 -56.33 21.83
C ALA A 957 31.76 -56.90 23.24
N LYS A 958 30.60 -56.65 23.88
CA LYS A 958 30.26 -57.19 25.19
C LYS A 958 30.23 -58.72 25.20
N ILE A 959 29.56 -59.32 24.20
CA ILE A 959 29.51 -60.78 24.08
C ILE A 959 30.91 -61.37 23.94
N ARG A 960 31.77 -60.78 23.09
CA ARG A 960 33.16 -61.23 22.92
C ARG A 960 33.98 -61.12 24.21
N VAL A 961 33.88 -60.00 24.91
CA VAL A 961 34.59 -59.79 26.18
C VAL A 961 34.07 -60.73 27.28
N MET A 962 32.75 -60.92 27.38
CA MET A 962 32.16 -61.85 28.37
C MET A 962 32.59 -63.29 28.11
N ASP A 963 32.57 -63.74 26.84
CA ASP A 963 33.04 -65.08 26.45
C ASP A 963 34.53 -65.26 26.73
N PHE A 964 35.36 -64.30 26.36
CA PHE A 964 36.80 -64.28 26.64
C PHE A 964 37.07 -64.38 28.15
N LEU A 965 36.50 -63.49 28.96
CA LEU A 965 36.69 -63.51 30.42
C LEU A 965 36.18 -64.80 31.06
N ARG A 966 35.04 -65.35 30.61
CA ARG A 966 34.51 -66.62 31.13
C ARG A 966 35.44 -67.78 30.82
N LYS A 967 35.96 -67.89 29.59
CA LYS A 967 36.93 -68.93 29.20
C LYS A 967 38.22 -68.84 30.02
N GLU A 968 38.83 -67.66 30.07
CA GLU A 968 40.10 -67.46 30.77
C GLU A 968 39.97 -67.65 32.29
N SER A 969 38.84 -67.24 32.88
CA SER A 969 38.56 -67.42 34.30
C SER A 969 38.47 -68.87 34.77
N LEU A 970 38.29 -69.84 33.87
CA LEU A 970 38.24 -71.26 34.23
C LEU A 970 39.61 -71.97 34.17
N LYS A 971 40.62 -71.29 33.59
CA LYS A 971 41.97 -71.83 33.41
C LYS A 971 42.89 -71.48 34.59
N ASN A 972 42.81 -70.26 35.09
CA ASN A 972 43.76 -69.69 36.05
C ASN A 972 43.02 -68.98 37.22
N GLU A 973 43.48 -69.21 38.46
CA GLU A 973 42.79 -68.71 39.66
C GLU A 973 42.92 -67.19 39.83
N GLU A 974 44.06 -66.60 39.48
CA GLU A 974 44.28 -65.15 39.52
C GLU A 974 43.36 -64.42 38.52
N THR A 975 43.22 -64.96 37.32
CA THR A 975 42.30 -64.47 36.29
C THR A 975 40.84 -64.65 36.72
N ALA A 976 40.53 -65.76 37.41
CA ALA A 976 39.21 -66.01 37.98
C ALA A 976 38.81 -64.95 39.03
N LYS A 977 39.76 -64.46 39.85
CA LYS A 977 39.52 -63.35 40.80
C LYS A 977 39.20 -62.06 40.05
N ILE A 978 39.96 -61.71 39.03
CA ILE A 978 39.73 -60.51 38.20
C ILE A 978 38.37 -60.57 37.49
N ALA A 979 38.04 -61.71 36.86
CA ALA A 979 36.77 -61.91 36.18
C ALA A 979 35.59 -61.89 37.16
N SER A 980 35.72 -62.51 38.35
CA SER A 980 34.70 -62.48 39.40
C SER A 980 34.41 -61.05 39.87
N ASP A 981 35.43 -60.22 40.07
CA ASP A 981 35.28 -58.80 40.41
C ASP A 981 34.50 -58.04 39.32
N ILE A 982 34.87 -58.25 38.05
CA ILE A 982 34.24 -57.58 36.90
C ILE A 982 32.78 -58.01 36.79
N PHE A 983 32.48 -59.32 36.78
CA PHE A 983 31.11 -59.82 36.65
C PHE A 983 30.24 -59.43 37.84
N THR A 984 30.79 -59.44 39.06
CA THR A 984 30.07 -58.97 40.26
C THR A 984 29.64 -57.52 40.10
N ARG A 985 30.58 -56.64 39.75
CA ARG A 985 30.31 -55.21 39.55
C ARG A 985 29.28 -54.96 38.44
N VAL A 986 29.42 -55.67 37.32
CA VAL A 986 28.61 -55.40 36.13
C VAL A 986 27.25 -56.12 36.18
N SER A 987 27.09 -57.20 36.93
CA SER A 987 25.81 -57.92 37.07
C SER A 987 24.67 -57.05 37.64
N VAL A 988 25.01 -56.05 38.45
CA VAL A 988 24.05 -55.13 39.07
C VAL A 988 23.52 -54.10 38.07
N SER A 989 24.35 -53.65 37.12
CA SER A 989 24.08 -52.51 36.23
C SER A 989 23.49 -52.88 34.86
N VAL A 990 23.22 -54.17 34.59
CA VAL A 990 23.03 -54.68 33.23
C VAL A 990 21.62 -55.24 32.94
N ALA A 991 21.20 -55.20 31.65
CA ALA A 991 19.93 -55.72 31.13
C ALA A 991 19.72 -57.23 31.41
N ILE A 992 18.45 -57.65 31.56
CA ILE A 992 18.06 -58.99 32.08
C ILE A 992 18.78 -60.15 31.37
N THR A 993 18.96 -60.08 30.05
CA THR A 993 19.62 -61.13 29.26
C THR A 993 21.13 -61.22 29.52
N GLU A 994 21.83 -60.09 29.63
CA GLU A 994 23.27 -60.04 29.91
C GLU A 994 23.55 -60.37 31.40
N ARG A 995 22.60 -60.09 32.30
CA ARG A 995 22.66 -60.51 33.72
C ARG A 995 22.68 -62.03 33.87
N ALA A 996 21.92 -62.76 33.04
CA ALA A 996 21.92 -64.22 33.06
C ALA A 996 23.31 -64.80 32.74
N GLU A 997 24.02 -64.24 31.76
CA GLU A 997 25.38 -64.64 31.41
C GLU A 997 26.40 -64.32 32.52
N CYS A 998 26.31 -63.14 33.16
CA CYS A 998 27.15 -62.83 34.33
C CYS A 998 26.92 -63.81 35.48
N ILE A 999 25.65 -64.17 35.76
CA ILE A 999 25.32 -65.15 36.81
C ILE A 999 25.85 -66.54 36.42
N ALA A 1000 25.73 -66.94 35.16
CA ALA A 1000 26.29 -68.20 34.68
C ALA A 1000 27.82 -68.25 34.83
N ALA A 1001 28.53 -67.18 34.43
CA ALA A 1001 29.97 -67.07 34.60
C ALA A 1001 30.39 -67.10 36.07
N LEU A 1002 29.73 -66.34 36.96
CA LEU A 1002 30.00 -66.34 38.39
C LEU A 1002 29.73 -67.72 39.05
N ARG A 1003 28.70 -68.44 38.60
CA ARG A 1003 28.42 -69.82 39.02
C ARG A 1003 29.56 -70.74 38.60
N ASP A 1004 29.98 -70.66 37.33
CA ASP A 1004 31.02 -71.54 36.79
C ASP A 1004 32.37 -71.30 37.50
N ILE A 1005 32.74 -70.03 37.72
CA ILE A 1005 33.93 -69.64 38.49
C ILE A 1005 33.86 -70.21 39.92
N ARG A 1006 32.75 -70.01 40.64
CA ARG A 1006 32.57 -70.51 42.02
C ARG A 1006 32.59 -72.03 42.09
N THR A 1007 32.08 -72.71 41.06
CA THR A 1007 32.09 -74.18 40.99
C THR A 1007 33.53 -74.71 40.83
N ARG A 1008 34.33 -74.06 39.98
CA ARG A 1008 35.73 -74.43 39.74
C ARG A 1008 36.65 -74.03 40.90
N TYR A 1009 36.44 -72.86 41.48
CA TYR A 1009 37.25 -72.27 42.55
C TYR A 1009 36.37 -71.84 43.74
N PRO A 1010 36.03 -72.76 44.65
CA PRO A 1010 35.11 -72.49 45.76
C PRO A 1010 35.56 -71.39 46.73
N ALA A 1011 36.86 -71.11 46.79
CA ALA A 1011 37.45 -70.09 47.66
C ALA A 1011 37.28 -68.65 47.13
N ILE A 1012 36.91 -68.46 45.85
CA ILE A 1012 36.70 -67.13 45.28
C ILE A 1012 35.35 -66.58 45.74
N GLN A 1013 35.39 -65.39 46.34
CA GLN A 1013 34.17 -64.72 46.81
C GLN A 1013 33.24 -64.40 45.63
N SER A 1014 31.97 -64.74 45.79
CA SER A 1014 30.92 -64.52 44.79
C SER A 1014 29.63 -64.12 45.49
N PRO A 1015 28.87 -63.15 44.94
CA PRO A 1015 27.60 -62.70 45.52
C PRO A 1015 26.48 -63.75 45.39
N LEU A 1016 26.68 -64.84 44.63
CA LEU A 1016 25.67 -65.87 44.42
C LEU A 1016 25.53 -66.79 45.62
N VAL A 1017 24.32 -66.93 46.16
CA VAL A 1017 23.99 -67.93 47.19
C VAL A 1017 23.30 -69.12 46.52
N LEU A 1018 23.98 -70.26 46.45
CA LEU A 1018 23.38 -71.51 45.94
C LEU A 1018 22.43 -72.07 47.00
N LYS A 1019 21.14 -72.14 46.70
CA LYS A 1019 20.14 -72.87 47.50
C LYS A 1019 19.85 -74.21 46.84
N GLN A 1020 20.11 -75.32 47.54
CA GLN A 1020 19.60 -76.62 47.11
C GLN A 1020 18.12 -76.72 47.49
N TYR A 1021 17.26 -77.07 46.53
CA TYR A 1021 15.84 -77.34 46.77
C TYR A 1021 15.55 -78.82 46.52
N SER A 1022 14.98 -79.49 47.51
CA SER A 1022 14.31 -80.79 47.40
C SER A 1022 12.79 -80.54 47.31
N ASP A 1023 12.21 -80.93 46.18
CA ASP A 1023 10.78 -81.06 45.83
C ASP A 1023 9.86 -79.83 45.78
N TYR A 1024 9.38 -79.51 44.57
CA TYR A 1024 8.01 -79.04 44.36
C TYR A 1024 7.36 -79.85 43.23
N VAL A 1025 6.22 -80.44 43.61
CA VAL A 1025 5.30 -81.27 42.84
C VAL A 1025 4.52 -80.39 41.84
N LYS A 1026 4.21 -80.95 40.67
CA LYS A 1026 3.30 -80.38 39.66
C LYS A 1026 1.90 -80.09 40.22
N GLU A 1027 1.37 -78.92 39.91
CA GLU A 1027 0.06 -78.78 39.25
C GLU A 1027 0.20 -77.86 38.04
#